data_AF-A0A267EZ10-F1
#
_entry.id   AF-A0A267EZ10-F1
#
_cell.length_a   1.000
_cell.length_b   1.000
_cell.length_c   1.000
_cell.angle_alpha   90.00
_cell.angle_beta   90.00
_cell.angle_gamma   90.00
#
_symmetry.space_group_name_H-M   'P 1'
#
loop_
_entity.id
_entity.type
_entity.pdbx_description
1 polymer ?
#
loop_
_entity_poly.entity_id
_entity_poly.type
_entity_poly.pdbx_seq_one_letter_code
_entity_poly.pdbx_strand_id
1 'polypeptide(L)'
;MTDPAVLHDAQTLTMFLAEQNKIRKTLKDELQKIEGFEDLFAEVINTAVMMYENRLFLYPSEKHLLVKVIGFSIFIINTNPNININKMDAKRRICIAKIDAIFKQCEVVNLYGDMSISPFDAYVSKSQFYDPAKWPECRSARTSPQGQLFAALPRLKQQHAELMSELATRTNLSTTVQQLNKADAENRRTYELALKSLSYLGSWSLLIVDVFTWKLAHLTDVRQNPDMPKEAEDYAKATQYNYSREERFALVEVIAMIKSVQAILLRMETILMDSVKRAIYYQLQDFVQRQLREPLRKAAKNKREIVKSIIMSIRTMATHMAQQDSGGGSQLAEEFVSHHKKSGKGGGSAEPEIRIMQRNVPPSSTQLYMVRTMLESLIDRSGGKHTLRKDVDPQSLAAIDQFHRNSYFWPYLLNYSDTLQQCCDLSQLWYREFFLEMTNGAHIQFDIDMSVPWLLTKQLLDSKDPAYMEYLLYPLDLYNDSAFYALTRFRRQFLYDEIEAEANLGFDQLVICLSKDVFAYYKTLAASILLDKGFRTECNQKGMRIQYPAPCRYETLINQRHVQLLGRSIDLNRLIGQRANKSLLASLQVAVQLFESKDITGVIELEQLIEVSRLTHKLLQEAGLQLDDFDKLFSEANEEVTASCGKVTLHCFWELQLDFVPHYCYNSSTGRFVKSTLSMASESVERAPFPKDMQDELLFGNARLNKAFGAVLGLYDRFVGPPHFSAMCRLLGYNGIGTIVSEMLKAVRGLLDNTLCAYLIELRKLMPKECKLQRFDYTSPGILGYYCAQLRPIVAHPDLRTEVFQAFREFGNTVLACLMMEQSLTVEEVCDLKHAAAFQETIPKPFVPPPKEKGDRSGQSCGDIEKKRPAAR
;
A
#
# COMPACT_ATOMS: atom_id res chain seq x y z
N MET A 1 -27.10 -44.37 39.87
CA MET A 1 -26.10 -44.20 40.95
C MET A 1 -24.84 -43.68 40.28
N THR A 2 -24.50 -42.42 40.49
CA THR A 2 -23.23 -41.84 40.02
C THR A 2 -22.10 -42.50 40.81
N ASP A 3 -21.08 -42.97 40.08
CA ASP A 3 -19.87 -43.57 40.64
C ASP A 3 -19.24 -42.61 41.69
N PRO A 4 -18.99 -43.06 42.94
CA PRO A 4 -18.36 -42.23 43.98
C PRO A 4 -17.04 -41.58 43.54
N ALA A 5 -16.29 -42.24 42.65
CA ALA A 5 -15.06 -41.70 42.08
C ALA A 5 -15.33 -40.46 41.20
N VAL A 6 -16.36 -40.51 40.35
CA VAL A 6 -16.76 -39.38 39.49
C VAL A 6 -17.24 -38.20 40.31
N LEU A 7 -17.92 -38.45 41.43
CA LEU A 7 -18.36 -37.39 42.35
C LEU A 7 -17.19 -36.72 43.06
N HIS A 8 -16.18 -37.51 43.46
CA HIS A 8 -14.95 -37.01 44.06
C HIS A 8 -14.11 -36.19 43.07
N ASP A 9 -13.98 -36.65 41.82
CA ASP A 9 -13.27 -35.95 40.76
C ASP A 9 -13.95 -34.63 40.40
N ALA A 10 -15.29 -34.62 40.30
CA ALA A 10 -16.07 -33.41 40.06
C ALA A 10 -15.90 -32.39 41.20
N GLN A 11 -15.89 -32.84 42.46
CA GLN A 11 -15.66 -31.98 43.62
C GLN A 11 -14.24 -31.40 43.61
N THR A 12 -13.24 -32.21 43.28
CA THR A 12 -11.84 -31.78 43.21
C THR A 12 -11.63 -30.75 42.09
N LEU A 13 -12.22 -30.97 40.92
CA LEU A 13 -12.18 -30.02 39.81
C LEU A 13 -12.85 -28.70 40.18
N THR A 14 -14.01 -28.75 40.83
CA THR A 14 -14.73 -27.54 41.28
C THR A 14 -13.88 -26.73 42.26
N MET A 15 -13.26 -27.39 43.24
CA MET A 15 -12.35 -26.74 44.19
C MET A 15 -11.11 -26.16 43.51
N PHE A 16 -10.57 -26.85 42.50
CA PHE A 16 -9.42 -26.37 41.73
C PHE A 16 -9.75 -25.11 40.92
N LEU A 17 -10.90 -25.09 40.24
CA LEU A 17 -11.34 -23.95 39.43
C LEU A 17 -11.78 -22.74 40.28
N ALA A 18 -12.29 -22.97 41.49
CA ALA A 18 -12.70 -21.90 42.40
C ALA A 18 -11.53 -21.17 43.07
N GLU A 19 -10.37 -21.82 43.26
CA GLU A 19 -9.25 -21.23 43.98
C GLU A 19 -8.30 -20.45 43.07
N GLN A 20 -8.32 -19.12 43.18
CA GLN A 20 -7.38 -18.27 42.45
C GLN A 20 -5.91 -18.58 42.81
N ASN A 21 -5.07 -18.60 41.77
CA ASN A 21 -3.63 -18.87 41.85
C ASN A 21 -3.26 -20.28 42.38
N LYS A 22 -4.17 -21.26 42.31
CA LYS A 22 -3.95 -22.61 42.86
C LYS A 22 -2.62 -23.24 42.42
N ILE A 23 -2.37 -23.30 41.11
CA ILE A 23 -1.13 -23.89 40.55
C ILE A 23 0.11 -23.22 41.13
N ARG A 24 0.12 -21.88 41.17
CA ARG A 24 1.25 -21.08 41.65
C ARG A 24 1.52 -21.27 43.14
N LYS A 25 0.46 -21.32 43.96
CA LYS A 25 0.56 -21.58 45.40
C LYS A 25 1.08 -22.99 45.67
N THR A 26 0.44 -24.00 45.08
CA THR A 26 0.82 -25.40 45.25
C THR A 26 2.26 -25.65 44.82
N LEU A 27 2.71 -25.12 43.67
CA LEU A 27 4.09 -25.24 43.24
C LEU A 27 5.06 -24.62 44.26
N LYS A 28 4.74 -23.42 44.76
CA LYS A 28 5.58 -22.72 45.73
C LYS A 28 5.64 -23.47 47.07
N ASP A 29 4.54 -24.07 47.51
CA ASP A 29 4.47 -24.83 48.76
C ASP A 29 5.23 -26.15 48.67
N GLU A 30 5.16 -26.86 47.54
CA GLU A 30 5.94 -28.10 47.33
C GLU A 30 7.45 -27.83 47.22
N LEU A 31 7.86 -26.76 46.52
CA LEU A 31 9.28 -26.39 46.40
C LEU A 31 9.90 -25.99 47.73
N GLN A 32 9.14 -25.34 48.62
CA GLN A 32 9.61 -24.98 49.96
C GLN A 32 9.97 -26.18 50.85
N LYS A 33 9.48 -27.38 50.53
CA LYS A 33 9.82 -28.61 51.26
C LYS A 33 11.20 -29.13 50.90
N ILE A 34 11.80 -28.66 49.80
CA ILE A 34 13.11 -29.10 49.30
C ILE A 34 14.19 -28.17 49.84
N GLU A 35 15.16 -28.72 50.57
CA GLU A 35 16.28 -27.94 51.11
C GLU A 35 17.19 -27.43 49.97
N GLY A 36 17.52 -26.14 49.98
CA GLY A 36 18.40 -25.51 48.99
C GLY A 36 17.75 -25.20 47.63
N PHE A 37 16.42 -25.26 47.52
CA PHE A 37 15.71 -24.91 46.28
C PHE A 37 16.04 -23.48 45.80
N GLU A 38 16.29 -22.56 46.73
CA GLU A 38 16.60 -21.16 46.46
C GLU A 38 17.93 -20.96 45.71
N ASP A 39 18.92 -21.84 45.95
CA ASP A 39 20.22 -21.76 45.28
C ASP A 39 20.08 -22.15 43.80
N LEU A 40 19.25 -23.15 43.50
CA LEU A 40 18.92 -23.52 42.11
C LEU A 40 18.23 -22.36 41.38
N PHE A 41 17.20 -21.74 41.98
CA PHE A 41 16.51 -20.62 41.34
C PHE A 41 17.40 -19.37 41.23
N ALA A 42 18.38 -19.19 42.12
CA ALA A 42 19.39 -18.15 41.96
C ALA A 42 20.29 -18.39 40.73
N GLU A 43 20.69 -19.64 40.47
CA GLU A 43 21.42 -19.99 39.25
C GLU A 43 20.57 -19.81 37.98
N VAL A 44 19.29 -20.17 38.03
CA VAL A 44 18.34 -19.93 36.93
C VAL A 44 18.22 -18.43 36.64
N ILE A 45 18.07 -17.59 37.66
CA ILE A 45 18.03 -16.12 37.52
C ILE A 45 19.34 -15.61 36.90
N ASN A 46 20.49 -16.03 37.42
CA ASN A 46 21.79 -15.56 36.92
C ASN A 46 22.01 -15.97 35.45
N THR A 47 21.59 -17.17 35.07
CA THR A 47 21.63 -17.63 33.67
C THR A 47 20.73 -16.77 32.79
N ALA A 48 19.49 -16.49 33.23
CA ALA A 48 18.56 -15.65 32.48
C ALA A 48 19.06 -14.20 32.33
N VAL A 49 19.63 -13.62 33.38
CA VAL A 49 20.27 -12.29 33.34
C VAL A 49 21.47 -12.29 32.39
N MET A 50 22.31 -13.32 32.45
CA MET A 50 23.48 -13.46 31.56
C MET A 50 23.06 -13.57 30.09
N MET A 51 22.03 -14.37 29.79
CA MET A 51 21.49 -14.50 28.44
C MET A 51 20.88 -13.18 27.95
N TYR A 52 20.16 -12.45 28.81
CA TYR A 52 19.57 -11.17 28.47
C TYR A 52 20.65 -10.10 28.18
N GLU A 53 21.63 -9.93 29.07
CA GLU A 53 22.71 -8.94 28.93
C GLU A 53 23.57 -9.18 27.68
N ASN A 54 23.83 -10.45 27.35
CA ASN A 54 24.66 -10.82 26.19
C ASN A 54 23.84 -10.99 24.90
N ARG A 55 22.53 -10.69 24.91
CA ARG A 55 21.62 -10.89 23.77
C ARG A 55 21.65 -12.31 23.19
N LEU A 56 21.66 -13.30 24.07
CA LEU A 56 21.54 -14.72 23.72
C LEU A 56 20.07 -15.09 23.61
N PHE A 57 19.43 -14.55 22.57
CA PHE A 57 18.06 -14.85 22.15
C PHE A 57 17.89 -14.29 20.72
N LEU A 58 16.93 -14.82 19.98
CA LEU A 58 16.61 -14.37 18.64
C LEU A 58 15.15 -13.96 18.51
N TYR A 59 14.24 -14.73 19.11
CA TYR A 59 12.80 -14.47 18.99
C TYR A 59 12.28 -13.51 20.07
N PRO A 60 11.20 -12.75 19.79
CA PRO A 60 10.54 -11.91 20.79
C PRO A 60 10.10 -12.70 22.04
N SER A 61 9.57 -13.90 21.82
CA SER A 61 9.11 -14.82 22.86
C SER A 61 10.23 -15.26 23.81
N GLU A 62 11.45 -15.44 23.30
CA GLU A 62 12.61 -15.84 24.10
C GLU A 62 13.07 -14.70 25.01
N LYS A 63 13.14 -13.46 24.51
CA LYS A 63 13.45 -12.29 25.35
C LYS A 63 12.42 -12.17 26.48
N HIS A 64 11.13 -12.23 26.15
CA HIS A 64 10.06 -12.15 27.13
C HIS A 64 10.11 -13.33 28.12
N LEU A 65 10.44 -14.54 27.67
CA LEU A 65 10.64 -15.70 28.52
C LEU A 65 11.72 -15.47 29.58
N LEU A 66 12.89 -14.92 29.19
CA LEU A 66 13.97 -14.63 30.15
C LEU A 66 13.50 -13.70 31.27
N VAL A 67 12.77 -12.63 30.93
CA VAL A 67 12.23 -11.67 31.91
C VAL A 67 11.13 -12.30 32.78
N LYS A 68 10.25 -13.13 32.19
CA LYS A 68 9.24 -13.92 32.92
C LYS A 68 9.88 -14.87 33.93
N VAL A 69 10.93 -15.58 33.53
CA VAL A 69 11.69 -16.51 34.37
C VAL A 69 12.32 -15.77 35.55
N ILE A 70 12.92 -14.60 35.33
CA ILE A 70 13.49 -13.78 36.40
C ILE A 70 12.39 -13.38 37.41
N GLY A 71 11.27 -12.82 36.94
CA GLY A 71 10.18 -12.39 37.82
C GLY A 71 9.55 -13.54 38.62
N PHE A 72 9.23 -14.65 37.96
CA PHE A 72 8.60 -15.79 38.62
C PHE A 72 9.54 -16.51 39.60
N SER A 73 10.83 -16.60 39.28
CA SER A 73 11.84 -17.17 40.18
C SER A 73 12.01 -16.32 41.45
N ILE A 74 11.96 -14.99 41.34
CA ILE A 74 11.97 -14.09 42.51
C ILE A 74 10.75 -14.35 43.39
N PHE A 75 9.57 -14.56 42.79
CA PHE A 75 8.37 -14.92 43.55
C PHE A 75 8.51 -16.25 44.31
N ILE A 76 9.16 -17.25 43.70
CA ILE A 76 9.43 -18.55 44.32
C ILE A 76 10.43 -18.40 45.49
N ILE A 77 11.51 -17.64 45.31
CA ILE A 77 12.53 -17.43 46.34
C ILE A 77 11.96 -16.66 47.55
N ASN A 78 11.09 -15.68 47.33
CA ASN A 78 10.53 -14.84 48.40
C ASN A 78 9.50 -15.61 49.25
N THR A 79 9.97 -16.47 50.15
CA THR A 79 9.14 -17.36 50.99
C THR A 79 9.13 -16.95 52.45
N ASN A 80 10.29 -16.71 53.05
CA ASN A 80 10.40 -16.42 54.48
C ASN A 80 11.50 -15.36 54.77
N PRO A 81 11.58 -14.84 56.01
CA PRO A 81 12.56 -13.79 56.35
C PRO A 81 14.03 -14.20 56.16
N ASN A 82 14.34 -15.50 56.16
CA ASN A 82 15.69 -16.04 55.97
C ASN A 82 16.02 -16.30 54.50
N ILE A 83 15.01 -16.62 53.68
CA ILE A 83 15.09 -16.94 52.26
C ILE A 83 14.26 -15.91 51.48
N ASN A 84 14.94 -14.86 51.03
CA ASN A 84 14.37 -13.81 50.20
C ASN A 84 15.44 -13.18 49.30
N ILE A 85 14.98 -12.45 48.28
CA ILE A 85 15.83 -11.83 47.27
C ILE A 85 16.87 -10.87 47.86
N ASN A 86 16.53 -10.11 48.91
CA ASN A 86 17.43 -9.14 49.52
C ASN A 86 18.60 -9.82 50.23
N LYS A 87 18.35 -10.97 50.88
CA LYS A 87 19.39 -11.81 51.50
C LYS A 87 20.27 -12.48 50.45
N MET A 88 19.69 -12.95 49.35
CA MET A 88 20.46 -13.53 48.25
C MET A 88 21.38 -12.50 47.59
N ASP A 89 20.91 -11.25 47.44
CA ASP A 89 21.71 -10.12 46.98
C ASP A 89 22.82 -9.73 47.98
N ALA A 90 22.51 -9.69 49.27
CA ALA A 90 23.53 -9.46 50.31
C ALA A 90 24.62 -10.54 50.32
N LYS A 91 24.26 -11.80 50.03
CA LYS A 91 25.20 -12.92 49.84
C LYS A 91 25.91 -12.91 48.48
N ARG A 92 25.66 -11.90 47.62
CA ARG A 92 26.16 -11.79 46.23
C ARG A 92 25.84 -13.00 45.37
N ARG A 93 24.74 -13.70 45.67
CA ARG A 93 24.24 -14.84 44.87
C ARG A 93 23.41 -14.37 43.69
N ILE A 94 22.73 -13.24 43.82
CA ILE A 94 21.96 -12.58 42.77
C ILE A 94 22.36 -11.10 42.77
N CYS A 95 22.20 -10.39 41.65
CA CYS A 95 22.43 -8.95 41.57
C CYS A 95 21.13 -8.21 41.27
N ILE A 96 20.52 -7.61 42.29
CA ILE A 96 19.24 -6.88 42.13
C ILE A 96 19.40 -5.69 41.17
N ALA A 97 20.52 -4.97 41.20
CA ALA A 97 20.75 -3.82 40.33
C ALA A 97 20.66 -4.15 38.83
N LYS A 98 21.14 -5.34 38.43
CA LYS A 98 21.01 -5.81 37.03
C LYS A 98 19.55 -6.12 36.68
N ILE A 99 18.84 -6.76 37.61
CA ILE A 99 17.44 -7.13 37.42
C ILE A 99 16.55 -5.88 37.34
N ASP A 100 16.81 -4.88 38.18
CA ASP A 100 16.13 -3.59 38.17
C ASP A 100 16.26 -2.88 36.81
N ALA A 101 17.48 -2.87 36.25
CA ALA A 101 17.70 -2.33 34.91
C ALA A 101 16.96 -3.13 33.81
N ILE A 102 16.91 -4.46 33.92
CA ILE A 102 16.19 -5.33 32.96
C ILE A 102 14.69 -5.06 33.01
N PHE A 103 14.09 -5.03 34.20
CA PHE A 103 12.67 -4.73 34.36
C PHE A 103 12.33 -3.31 33.91
N LYS A 104 13.22 -2.32 34.08
CA LYS A 104 12.95 -0.99 33.54
C LYS A 104 13.02 -0.94 32.00
N GLN A 105 13.93 -1.69 31.40
CA GLN A 105 14.05 -1.79 29.94
C GLN A 105 12.90 -2.58 29.28
N CYS A 106 12.31 -3.53 30.01
CA CYS A 106 11.28 -4.45 29.56
C CYS A 106 10.23 -4.58 30.68
N GLU A 107 9.43 -3.53 30.86
CA GLU A 107 8.46 -3.41 31.96
C GLU A 107 7.34 -4.44 31.84
N VAL A 108 6.87 -4.65 30.61
CA VAL A 108 5.71 -5.50 30.32
C VAL A 108 6.14 -6.61 29.38
N VAL A 109 5.68 -7.83 29.61
CA VAL A 109 5.96 -8.97 28.74
C VAL A 109 4.68 -9.67 28.33
N ASN A 110 4.68 -10.25 27.13
CA ASN A 110 3.58 -11.09 26.68
C ASN A 110 3.61 -12.39 27.50
N LEU A 111 2.55 -12.64 28.27
CA LEU A 111 2.42 -13.87 29.03
C LEU A 111 1.95 -14.99 28.11
N TYR A 112 0.81 -14.79 27.46
CA TYR A 112 0.23 -15.67 26.44
C TYR A 112 -0.85 -14.92 25.64
N GLY A 113 -0.82 -15.00 24.31
CA GLY A 113 -1.78 -14.28 23.47
C GLY A 113 -1.67 -12.76 23.64
N ASP A 114 -2.80 -12.11 23.88
CA ASP A 114 -2.92 -10.68 24.21
C ASP A 114 -2.79 -10.38 25.71
N MET A 115 -2.72 -11.42 26.56
CA MET A 115 -2.52 -11.23 27.99
C MET A 115 -1.08 -10.81 28.28
N SER A 116 -0.93 -9.59 28.79
CA SER A 116 0.33 -9.03 29.21
C SER A 116 0.49 -9.05 30.74
N ILE A 117 1.74 -9.04 31.21
CA ILE A 117 2.04 -8.96 32.64
C ILE A 117 3.23 -8.01 32.86
N SER A 118 3.17 -7.17 33.89
CA SER A 118 4.33 -6.46 34.43
C SER A 118 5.00 -7.35 35.48
N PRO A 119 6.16 -7.98 35.20
CA PRO A 119 6.77 -8.92 36.13
C PRO A 119 7.21 -8.26 37.43
N PHE A 120 7.67 -7.00 37.37
CA PHE A 120 8.01 -6.23 38.55
C PHE A 120 6.77 -6.00 39.43
N ASP A 121 5.65 -5.55 38.86
CA ASP A 121 4.45 -5.27 39.63
C ASP A 121 3.74 -6.52 40.15
N ALA A 122 3.78 -7.59 39.36
CA ALA A 122 3.12 -8.85 39.71
C ALA A 122 3.89 -9.69 40.73
N TYR A 123 5.22 -9.63 40.72
CA TYR A 123 6.07 -10.55 41.49
C TYR A 123 6.95 -9.87 42.55
N VAL A 124 7.35 -8.61 42.34
CA VAL A 124 8.31 -7.92 43.20
C VAL A 124 7.61 -6.89 44.10
N SER A 125 6.91 -5.91 43.54
CA SER A 125 6.35 -4.77 44.30
C SER A 125 5.27 -5.19 45.29
N LYS A 126 4.51 -6.25 44.96
CA LYS A 126 3.48 -6.86 45.83
C LYS A 126 4.04 -7.89 46.82
N SER A 127 5.35 -8.14 46.85
CA SER A 127 5.95 -9.13 47.75
C SER A 127 6.12 -8.57 49.17
N GLN A 128 6.00 -9.44 50.18
CA GLN A 128 6.18 -9.06 51.59
C GLN A 128 7.61 -8.60 51.94
N PHE A 129 8.59 -8.93 51.09
CA PHE A 129 10.00 -8.59 51.27
C PHE A 129 10.48 -7.51 50.29
N TYR A 130 9.55 -6.73 49.73
CA TYR A 130 9.88 -5.62 48.85
C TYR A 130 10.59 -4.49 49.61
N ASP A 131 11.80 -4.14 49.18
CA ASP A 131 12.56 -3.00 49.68
C ASP A 131 12.67 -1.91 48.59
N PRO A 132 11.91 -0.80 48.69
CA PRO A 132 11.89 0.24 47.68
C PRO A 132 13.24 0.93 47.42
N ALA A 133 14.22 0.81 48.33
CA ALA A 133 15.54 1.42 48.16
C ALA A 133 16.42 0.64 47.16
N LYS A 134 16.15 -0.65 46.97
CA LYS A 134 16.94 -1.52 46.06
C LYS A 134 16.51 -1.49 44.60
N TRP A 135 15.41 -0.81 44.28
CA TRP A 135 14.82 -0.76 42.93
C TRP A 135 14.68 0.69 42.40
N PRO A 136 15.77 1.47 42.32
CA PRO A 136 15.72 2.88 41.91
C PRO A 136 15.23 3.09 40.46
N GLU A 137 15.58 2.21 39.52
CA GLU A 137 15.23 2.37 38.10
C GLU A 137 13.74 2.10 37.86
N CYS A 138 13.21 0.98 38.38
CA CYS A 138 11.80 0.64 38.26
C CYS A 138 10.87 1.66 38.95
N ARG A 139 11.35 2.32 40.01
CA ARG A 139 10.61 3.40 40.70
C ARG A 139 10.70 4.75 40.02
N SER A 140 11.60 4.93 39.07
CA SER A 140 11.74 6.21 38.38
C SER A 140 10.48 6.53 37.57
N ALA A 141 10.06 7.80 37.60
CA ALA A 141 8.95 8.30 36.78
C ALA A 141 9.30 8.36 35.27
N ARG A 142 10.51 7.93 34.89
CA ARG A 142 10.95 7.90 33.50
C ARG A 142 10.15 6.85 32.75
N THR A 143 9.55 7.21 31.63
CA THR A 143 8.88 6.25 30.74
C THR A 143 9.87 5.20 30.25
N SER A 144 9.47 3.92 30.26
CA SER A 144 10.32 2.86 29.72
C SER A 144 10.64 3.09 28.25
N PRO A 145 11.87 2.76 27.81
CA PRO A 145 12.20 2.73 26.40
C PRO A 145 11.40 1.67 25.61
N GLN A 146 10.73 0.72 26.29
CA GLN A 146 9.98 -0.36 25.65
C GLN A 146 8.87 0.13 24.73
N GLY A 147 8.13 1.17 25.14
CA GLY A 147 7.05 1.76 24.34
C GLY A 147 7.50 2.80 23.31
N GLN A 148 8.81 3.08 23.18
CA GLN A 148 9.31 4.21 22.38
C GLN A 148 9.79 3.79 20.98
N LEU A 149 8.88 3.80 20.01
CA LEU A 149 9.19 3.45 18.61
C LEU A 149 10.12 4.48 17.93
N PHE A 150 9.86 5.78 18.11
CA PHE A 150 10.57 6.84 17.38
C PHE A 150 12.07 6.93 17.66
N ALA A 151 12.48 6.64 18.90
CA ALA A 151 13.89 6.67 19.28
C ALA A 151 14.72 5.63 18.49
N ALA A 152 14.09 4.52 18.08
CA ALA A 152 14.74 3.46 17.33
C ALA A 152 14.68 3.67 15.80
N LEU A 153 13.68 4.40 15.30
CA LEU A 153 13.35 4.46 13.87
C LEU A 153 14.52 4.89 12.95
N PRO A 154 15.32 5.93 13.25
CA PRO A 154 16.45 6.32 12.40
C PRO A 154 17.49 5.20 12.26
N ARG A 155 17.77 4.49 13.36
CA ARG A 155 18.68 3.35 13.38
C ARG A 155 18.14 2.20 12.54
N LEU A 156 16.83 1.92 12.62
CA LEU A 156 16.20 0.86 11.82
C LEU A 156 16.29 1.15 10.32
N LYS A 157 15.99 2.39 9.91
CA LYS A 157 16.10 2.82 8.51
C LYS A 157 17.51 2.67 7.97
N GLN A 158 18.53 3.04 8.77
CA GLN A 158 19.92 2.83 8.41
C GLN A 158 20.27 1.33 8.28
N GLN A 159 19.90 0.51 9.26
CA GLN A 159 20.15 -0.94 9.23
C GLN A 159 19.47 -1.61 8.03
N HIS A 160 18.25 -1.19 7.70
CA HIS A 160 17.49 -1.67 6.55
C HIS A 160 18.19 -1.30 5.24
N ALA A 161 18.61 -0.03 5.07
CA ALA A 161 19.32 0.42 3.87
C ALA A 161 20.65 -0.35 3.67
N GLU A 162 21.43 -0.52 4.74
CA GLU A 162 22.67 -1.30 4.71
C GLU A 162 22.42 -2.76 4.33
N LEU A 163 21.42 -3.40 4.95
CA LEU A 163 21.08 -4.80 4.70
C LEU A 163 20.56 -5.02 3.27
N MET A 164 19.67 -4.16 2.80
CA MET A 164 19.11 -4.23 1.46
C MET A 164 20.18 -4.05 0.37
N SER A 165 21.11 -3.12 0.56
CA SER A 165 22.25 -2.94 -0.35
C SER A 165 23.12 -4.19 -0.44
N GLU A 166 23.41 -4.80 0.72
CA GLU A 166 24.22 -6.02 0.81
C GLU A 166 23.51 -7.23 0.17
N LEU A 167 22.21 -7.41 0.43
CA LEU A 167 21.38 -8.46 -0.17
C LEU A 167 21.23 -8.29 -1.69
N ALA A 168 20.99 -7.08 -2.17
CA ALA A 168 20.85 -6.79 -3.60
C ALA A 168 22.14 -7.10 -4.37
N THR A 169 23.29 -6.67 -3.82
CA THR A 169 24.61 -6.98 -4.41
C THR A 169 24.81 -8.49 -4.55
N ARG A 170 24.42 -9.27 -3.54
CA ARG A 170 24.57 -10.73 -3.54
C ARG A 170 23.60 -11.44 -4.47
N THR A 171 22.37 -10.96 -4.55
CA THR A 171 21.36 -11.50 -5.47
C THR A 171 21.85 -11.36 -6.92
N ASN A 172 22.33 -10.17 -7.27
CA ASN A 172 22.84 -9.87 -8.61
C ASN A 172 24.10 -10.69 -8.96
N LEU A 173 25.01 -10.90 -8.00
CA LEU A 173 26.21 -11.72 -8.21
C LEU A 173 25.86 -13.21 -8.43
N SER A 174 24.82 -13.71 -7.78
CA SER A 174 24.41 -15.12 -7.89
C SER A 174 23.79 -15.46 -9.26
N THR A 175 23.14 -14.50 -9.92
CA THR A 175 22.59 -14.69 -11.28
C THR A 175 23.65 -14.77 -12.36
N THR A 176 24.85 -14.25 -12.12
CA THR A 176 25.92 -14.14 -13.13
C THR A 176 27.00 -15.21 -13.02
N VAL A 177 27.07 -15.95 -11.91
CA VAL A 177 28.19 -16.86 -11.61
C VAL A 177 27.70 -18.26 -11.22
N GLN A 178 27.62 -19.16 -12.21
CA GLN A 178 27.62 -20.61 -11.96
C GLN A 178 28.99 -21.02 -11.42
N GLN A 179 29.20 -21.05 -10.10
CA GLN A 179 30.44 -21.60 -9.54
C GLN A 179 30.16 -22.59 -8.41
N LEU A 180 30.28 -23.87 -8.78
CA LEU A 180 30.56 -24.97 -7.87
C LEU A 180 31.91 -24.68 -7.19
N ASN A 181 31.88 -24.57 -5.85
CA ASN A 181 33.01 -24.29 -4.92
C ASN A 181 33.35 -22.81 -4.68
N LYS A 182 32.46 -22.09 -3.97
CA LYS A 182 32.79 -20.82 -3.33
C LYS A 182 33.96 -20.98 -2.34
N ALA A 183 34.90 -20.04 -2.37
CA ALA A 183 36.03 -19.99 -1.44
C ALA A 183 35.55 -19.82 0.02
N ASP A 184 36.28 -20.36 0.98
CA ASP A 184 35.96 -20.38 2.42
C ASP A 184 35.57 -18.99 2.97
N ALA A 185 36.26 -17.95 2.50
CA ALA A 185 35.99 -16.56 2.87
C ALA A 185 34.60 -16.08 2.41
N GLU A 186 34.12 -16.56 1.26
CA GLU A 186 32.81 -16.21 0.73
C GLU A 186 31.68 -16.95 1.47
N ASN A 187 31.88 -18.24 1.78
CA ASN A 187 30.95 -19.00 2.61
C ASN A 187 30.81 -18.35 3.99
N ARG A 188 31.92 -17.90 4.58
CA ARG A 188 31.92 -17.17 5.85
C ARG A 188 31.15 -15.85 5.76
N ARG A 189 31.36 -15.04 4.72
CA ARG A 189 30.61 -13.79 4.52
C ARG A 189 29.11 -14.03 4.37
N THR A 190 28.73 -15.11 3.68
CA THR A 190 27.31 -15.48 3.48
C THR A 190 26.68 -15.95 4.79
N TYR A 191 27.43 -16.70 5.61
CA TYR A 191 27.03 -17.05 6.97
C TYR A 191 26.83 -15.81 7.86
N GLU A 192 27.77 -14.86 7.83
CA GLU A 192 27.69 -13.61 8.59
C GLU A 192 26.47 -12.78 8.14
N LEU A 193 26.20 -12.72 6.83
CA LEU A 193 25.00 -12.06 6.29
C LEU A 193 23.71 -12.74 6.73
N ALA A 194 23.62 -14.07 6.68
CA ALA A 194 22.42 -14.81 7.12
C ALA A 194 22.13 -14.56 8.61
N LEU A 195 23.16 -14.63 9.46
CA LEU A 195 23.03 -14.36 10.89
C LEU A 195 22.66 -12.90 11.18
N LYS A 196 23.29 -11.95 10.50
CA LYS A 196 22.99 -10.52 10.60
C LYS A 196 21.54 -10.24 10.19
N SER A 197 21.09 -10.83 9.09
CA SER A 197 19.72 -10.67 8.57
C SER A 197 18.68 -11.16 9.58
N LEU A 198 18.84 -12.39 10.09
CA LEU A 198 17.94 -12.95 11.10
C LEU A 198 17.95 -12.15 12.40
N SER A 199 19.12 -11.69 12.85
CA SER A 199 19.26 -10.88 14.06
C SER A 199 18.58 -9.52 13.92
N TYR A 200 18.68 -8.88 12.74
CA TYR A 200 18.00 -7.62 12.47
C TYR A 200 16.48 -7.82 12.45
N LEU A 201 15.99 -8.80 11.69
CA LEU A 201 14.55 -9.13 11.64
C LEU A 201 13.98 -9.45 13.03
N GLY A 202 14.65 -10.32 13.78
CA GLY A 202 14.25 -10.64 15.16
C GLY A 202 14.24 -9.41 16.06
N SER A 203 15.23 -8.51 15.93
CA SER A 203 15.25 -7.24 16.69
C SER A 203 14.16 -6.26 16.27
N TRP A 204 13.77 -6.22 14.99
CA TRP A 204 12.74 -5.31 14.48
C TRP A 204 11.35 -5.79 14.90
N SER A 205 11.06 -7.08 14.72
CA SER A 205 9.80 -7.69 15.18
C SER A 205 9.66 -7.62 16.69
N LEU A 206 10.75 -7.82 17.43
CA LEU A 206 10.77 -7.64 18.88
C LEU A 206 10.34 -6.23 19.28
N LEU A 207 10.80 -5.19 18.57
CA LEU A 207 10.41 -3.82 18.87
C LEU A 207 8.91 -3.60 18.66
N ILE A 208 8.34 -4.14 17.58
CA ILE A 208 6.89 -4.04 17.33
C ILE A 208 6.12 -4.73 18.46
N VAL A 209 6.49 -5.97 18.78
CA VAL A 209 5.84 -6.76 19.84
C VAL A 209 5.99 -6.08 21.21
N ASP A 210 7.14 -5.50 21.51
CA ASP A 210 7.39 -4.74 22.75
C ASP A 210 6.48 -3.51 22.83
N VAL A 211 6.40 -2.70 21.77
CA VAL A 211 5.54 -1.51 21.72
C VAL A 211 4.07 -1.91 21.87
N PHE A 212 3.63 -2.94 21.14
CA PHE A 212 2.26 -3.45 21.23
C PHE A 212 1.92 -3.95 22.63
N THR A 213 2.76 -4.81 23.20
CA THR A 213 2.56 -5.38 24.54
C THR A 213 2.54 -4.27 25.61
N TRP A 214 3.42 -3.28 25.50
CA TRP A 214 3.48 -2.16 26.42
C TRP A 214 2.20 -1.30 26.34
N LYS A 215 1.68 -1.04 25.13
CA LYS A 215 0.43 -0.29 24.91
C LYS A 215 -0.79 -1.05 25.43
N LEU A 216 -0.85 -2.37 25.28
CA LEU A 216 -1.94 -3.19 25.82
C LEU A 216 -2.05 -3.11 27.36
N ALA A 217 -0.91 -2.99 28.06
CA ALA A 217 -0.89 -2.85 29.52
C ALA A 217 -1.14 -1.42 30.02
N HIS A 218 -0.96 -0.42 29.17
CA HIS A 218 -1.08 1.00 29.52
C HIS A 218 -2.21 1.64 28.73
N LEU A 219 -3.44 1.51 29.24
CA LEU A 219 -4.63 2.10 28.65
C LEU A 219 -4.47 3.62 28.55
N THR A 220 -4.87 4.19 27.40
CA THR A 220 -4.90 5.64 27.24
C THR A 220 -6.09 6.24 27.99
N ASP A 221 -5.92 7.48 28.45
CA ASP A 221 -6.94 8.24 29.17
C ASP A 221 -7.31 9.51 28.40
N VAL A 222 -8.49 10.07 28.68
CA VAL A 222 -8.98 11.34 28.09
C VAL A 222 -8.01 12.51 28.29
N ARG A 223 -7.15 12.44 29.32
CA ARG A 223 -6.08 13.43 29.57
C ARG A 223 -4.95 13.36 28.55
N GLN A 224 -4.68 12.18 28.01
CA GLN A 224 -3.61 11.92 27.04
C GLN A 224 -4.14 12.03 25.61
N ASN A 225 -5.37 11.57 25.36
CA ASN A 225 -6.04 11.69 24.07
C ASN A 225 -7.42 12.37 24.23
N PRO A 226 -7.53 13.68 23.91
CA PRO A 226 -8.78 14.44 24.04
C PRO A 226 -9.88 13.99 23.08
N ASP A 227 -9.53 13.35 21.96
CA ASP A 227 -10.46 12.96 20.89
C ASP A 227 -11.14 11.60 21.19
N MET A 228 -10.78 10.94 22.30
CA MET A 228 -11.32 9.65 22.71
C MET A 228 -12.72 9.80 23.35
N PRO A 229 -13.72 8.97 22.94
CA PRO A 229 -15.02 8.93 23.59
C PRO A 229 -14.92 8.53 25.06
N LYS A 230 -15.68 9.20 25.95
CA LYS A 230 -15.64 8.92 27.40
C LYS A 230 -16.08 7.50 27.77
N GLU A 231 -16.91 6.88 26.94
CA GLU A 231 -17.45 5.53 27.11
C GLU A 231 -16.66 4.48 26.33
N ALA A 232 -15.47 4.80 25.82
CA ALA A 232 -14.65 3.84 25.11
C ALA A 232 -14.33 2.61 25.98
N GLU A 233 -14.44 1.43 25.38
CA GLU A 233 -14.08 0.16 26.02
C GLU A 233 -12.58 0.04 26.23
N ASP A 234 -12.17 -0.82 27.16
CA ASP A 234 -10.76 -0.95 27.54
C ASP A 234 -9.88 -1.44 26.39
N TYR A 235 -10.38 -2.33 25.52
CA TYR A 235 -9.62 -2.74 24.33
C TYR A 235 -9.43 -1.59 23.34
N ALA A 236 -10.47 -0.77 23.09
CA ALA A 236 -10.35 0.41 22.24
C ALA A 236 -9.37 1.44 22.81
N LYS A 237 -9.32 1.61 24.14
CA LYS A 237 -8.32 2.45 24.83
C LYS A 237 -6.90 1.86 24.74
N ALA A 238 -6.77 0.55 24.62
CA ALA A 238 -5.49 -0.14 24.49
C ALA A 238 -4.94 -0.05 23.05
N THR A 239 -5.81 -0.11 22.04
CA THR A 239 -5.45 -0.15 20.62
C THR A 239 -5.82 1.15 19.90
N GLN A 240 -7.07 1.29 19.46
CA GLN A 240 -7.55 2.33 18.55
C GLN A 240 -7.10 3.75 18.97
N TYR A 241 -7.23 4.08 20.26
CA TYR A 241 -6.94 5.43 20.76
C TYR A 241 -5.52 5.60 21.33
N ASN A 242 -4.74 4.51 21.41
CA ASN A 242 -3.42 4.52 22.07
C ASN A 242 -2.24 4.76 21.12
N TYR A 243 -2.51 4.88 19.81
CA TYR A 243 -1.50 5.17 18.80
C TYR A 243 -1.72 6.55 18.17
N SER A 244 -0.71 7.41 18.23
CA SER A 244 -0.70 8.65 17.46
C SER A 244 -0.66 8.36 15.96
N ARG A 245 -1.03 9.35 15.14
CA ARG A 245 -0.96 9.23 13.67
C ARG A 245 0.45 8.87 13.20
N GLU A 246 1.46 9.51 13.79
CA GLU A 246 2.86 9.29 13.48
C GLU A 246 3.33 7.91 13.94
N GLU A 247 2.85 7.41 15.09
CA GLU A 247 3.16 6.06 15.58
C GLU A 247 2.60 4.99 14.63
N ARG A 248 1.37 5.18 14.13
CA ARG A 248 0.76 4.27 13.14
C ARG A 248 1.59 4.20 11.86
N PHE A 249 2.03 5.34 11.31
CA PHE A 249 2.90 5.34 10.13
C PHE A 249 4.26 4.67 10.41
N ALA A 250 4.87 4.95 11.57
CA ALA A 250 6.12 4.32 11.94
C ALA A 250 5.98 2.79 12.10
N LEU A 251 4.86 2.30 12.63
CA LEU A 251 4.55 0.86 12.69
C LEU A 251 4.46 0.28 11.27
N VAL A 252 3.70 0.91 10.37
CA VAL A 252 3.59 0.48 8.97
C VAL A 252 4.98 0.41 8.30
N GLU A 253 5.83 1.42 8.47
CA GLU A 253 7.19 1.41 7.91
C GLU A 253 8.01 0.23 8.42
N VAL A 254 7.99 -0.05 9.72
CA VAL A 254 8.77 -1.16 10.30
C VAL A 254 8.22 -2.51 9.85
N ILE A 255 6.89 -2.67 9.77
CA ILE A 255 6.25 -3.88 9.23
C ILE A 255 6.66 -4.08 7.76
N ALA A 256 6.61 -3.03 6.95
CA ALA A 256 7.04 -3.09 5.55
C ALA A 256 8.53 -3.46 5.42
N MET A 257 9.41 -2.92 6.27
CA MET A 257 10.83 -3.30 6.31
C MET A 257 11.02 -4.78 6.66
N ILE A 258 10.27 -5.31 7.64
CA ILE A 258 10.35 -6.72 8.04
C ILE A 258 9.89 -7.63 6.90
N LYS A 259 8.69 -7.37 6.36
CA LYS A 259 8.08 -8.21 5.32
C LYS A 259 8.83 -8.15 3.98
N SER A 260 9.35 -6.98 3.59
CA SER A 260 10.14 -6.86 2.36
C SER A 260 11.46 -7.62 2.43
N VAL A 261 12.19 -7.52 3.55
CA VAL A 261 13.43 -8.29 3.76
C VAL A 261 13.12 -9.79 3.86
N GLN A 262 12.05 -10.19 4.55
CA GLN A 262 11.60 -11.59 4.62
C GLN A 262 11.37 -12.18 3.22
N ALA A 263 10.66 -11.45 2.36
CA ALA A 263 10.37 -11.90 0.99
C ALA A 263 11.62 -12.06 0.12
N ILE A 264 12.67 -11.27 0.37
CA ILE A 264 13.96 -11.41 -0.33
C ILE A 264 14.74 -12.61 0.21
N LEU A 265 14.80 -12.77 1.54
CA LEU A 265 15.52 -13.86 2.17
C LEU A 265 14.93 -15.24 1.84
N LEU A 266 13.59 -15.35 1.75
CA LEU A 266 12.92 -16.57 1.29
C LEU A 266 13.34 -16.94 -0.15
N ARG A 267 13.47 -15.95 -1.04
CA ARG A 267 13.97 -16.17 -2.41
C ARG A 267 15.44 -16.60 -2.45
N MET A 268 16.23 -16.19 -1.47
CA MET A 268 17.66 -16.49 -1.37
C MET A 268 17.98 -17.73 -0.52
N GLU A 269 16.97 -18.39 0.07
CA GLU A 269 17.15 -19.46 1.07
C GLU A 269 18.11 -20.56 0.60
N THR A 270 17.91 -21.07 -0.62
CA THR A 270 18.72 -22.17 -1.17
C THR A 270 20.21 -21.81 -1.25
N ILE A 271 20.52 -20.58 -1.66
CA ILE A 271 21.89 -20.06 -1.79
C ILE A 271 22.51 -19.84 -0.41
N LEU A 272 21.75 -19.24 0.52
CA LEU A 272 22.22 -18.97 1.87
C LEU A 272 22.52 -20.27 2.61
N MET A 273 21.63 -21.26 2.50
CA MET A 273 21.74 -22.51 3.25
C MET A 273 22.93 -23.38 2.83
N ASP A 274 23.27 -23.43 1.54
CA ASP A 274 24.46 -24.17 1.09
C ASP A 274 25.75 -23.60 1.69
N SER A 275 25.89 -22.27 1.66
CA SER A 275 27.06 -21.59 2.21
C SER A 275 27.12 -21.64 3.75
N VAL A 276 25.97 -21.49 4.42
CA VAL A 276 25.86 -21.57 5.89
C VAL A 276 26.29 -22.95 6.40
N LYS A 277 25.79 -24.03 5.78
CA LYS A 277 26.15 -25.41 6.16
C LYS A 277 27.65 -25.66 6.03
N ARG A 278 28.28 -25.24 4.92
CA ARG A 278 29.73 -25.34 4.71
C ARG A 278 30.52 -24.54 5.74
N ALA A 279 30.08 -23.31 6.03
CA ALA A 279 30.74 -22.43 7.01
C ALA A 279 30.69 -23.01 8.42
N ILE A 280 29.52 -23.53 8.86
CA ILE A 280 29.34 -24.16 10.17
C ILE A 280 30.20 -25.43 10.26
N TYR A 281 30.18 -26.29 9.23
CA TYR A 281 31.01 -27.48 9.20
C TYR A 281 32.50 -27.13 9.32
N TYR A 282 32.98 -26.16 8.54
CA TYR A 282 34.37 -25.74 8.60
C TYR A 282 34.75 -25.20 9.97
N GLN A 283 33.92 -24.32 10.56
CA GLN A 283 34.17 -23.76 11.90
C GLN A 283 34.22 -24.86 12.98
N LEU A 284 33.33 -25.85 12.91
CA LEU A 284 33.36 -27.00 13.83
C LEU A 284 34.63 -27.82 13.65
N GLN A 285 34.99 -28.18 12.42
CA GLN A 285 36.19 -28.98 12.16
C GLN A 285 37.47 -28.24 12.51
N ASP A 286 37.57 -26.94 12.23
CA ASP A 286 38.72 -26.11 12.61
C ASP A 286 38.89 -26.05 14.13
N PHE A 287 37.78 -25.86 14.85
CA PHE A 287 37.80 -25.88 16.30
C PHE A 287 38.25 -27.22 16.88
N VAL A 288 37.62 -28.32 16.43
CA VAL A 288 37.85 -29.66 17.00
C VAL A 288 39.21 -30.24 16.58
N GLN A 289 39.65 -30.00 15.35
CA GLN A 289 40.90 -30.56 14.82
C GLN A 289 42.13 -29.71 15.16
N ARG A 290 42.00 -28.38 15.12
CA ARG A 290 43.14 -27.46 15.33
C ARG A 290 43.11 -26.78 16.69
N GLN A 291 42.01 -26.12 17.05
CA GLN A 291 41.99 -25.29 18.27
C GLN A 291 41.99 -26.12 19.57
N LEU A 292 41.34 -27.30 19.59
CA LEU A 292 41.37 -28.21 20.74
C LEU A 292 42.68 -29.01 20.88
N ARG A 293 43.62 -28.92 19.93
CA ARG A 293 44.90 -29.64 19.96
C ARG A 293 45.80 -29.20 21.10
N GLU A 294 45.98 -27.88 21.27
CA GLU A 294 46.83 -27.31 22.32
C GLU A 294 46.24 -27.49 23.74
N PRO A 295 44.94 -27.25 23.98
CA PRO A 295 44.29 -27.59 25.25
C PRO A 295 44.45 -29.07 25.62
N LEU A 296 44.30 -29.99 24.66
CA LEU A 296 44.48 -31.43 24.88
C LEU A 296 45.92 -31.78 25.28
N ARG A 297 46.91 -31.22 24.57
CA ARG A 297 48.34 -31.42 24.89
C ARG A 297 48.68 -30.92 26.29
N LYS A 298 48.18 -29.74 26.67
CA LYS A 298 48.41 -29.17 28.01
C LYS A 298 47.72 -30.00 29.08
N ALA A 299 46.48 -30.46 28.86
CA ALA A 299 45.77 -31.33 29.79
C ALA A 299 46.52 -32.65 30.02
N ALA A 300 47.02 -33.27 28.95
CA ALA A 300 47.84 -34.49 29.06
C ALA A 300 49.18 -34.22 29.78
N LYS A 301 49.91 -33.17 29.40
CA LYS A 301 51.19 -32.79 30.03
C LYS A 301 51.05 -32.52 31.53
N ASN A 302 49.95 -31.88 31.93
CA ASN A 302 49.67 -31.50 33.32
C ASN A 302 48.88 -32.58 34.09
N LYS A 303 48.70 -33.79 33.52
CA LYS A 303 47.97 -34.92 34.13
C LYS A 303 46.54 -34.59 34.56
N ARG A 304 45.85 -33.74 33.80
CA ARG A 304 44.44 -33.36 34.00
C ARG A 304 43.54 -34.33 33.25
N GLU A 305 43.38 -35.56 33.76
CA GLU A 305 42.69 -36.65 33.04
C GLU A 305 41.21 -36.36 32.74
N ILE A 306 40.48 -35.64 33.61
CA ILE A 306 39.08 -35.28 33.37
C ILE A 306 38.95 -34.34 32.16
N VAL A 307 39.75 -33.26 32.14
CA VAL A 307 39.77 -32.29 31.02
C VAL A 307 40.18 -32.97 29.72
N LYS A 308 41.22 -33.83 29.79
CA LYS A 308 41.67 -34.64 28.65
C LYS A 308 40.56 -35.55 28.13
N SER A 309 39.85 -36.26 29.02
CA SER A 309 38.74 -37.14 28.67
C SER A 309 37.63 -36.38 27.94
N ILE A 310 37.19 -35.23 28.47
CA ILE A 310 36.15 -34.40 27.85
C ILE A 310 36.57 -33.95 26.44
N ILE A 311 37.79 -33.42 26.31
CA ILE A 311 38.29 -32.95 25.00
C ILE A 311 38.43 -34.12 24.01
N MET A 312 38.89 -35.29 24.46
CA MET A 312 38.95 -36.50 23.62
C MET A 312 37.56 -36.93 23.19
N SER A 313 36.57 -36.97 24.09
CA SER A 313 35.18 -37.31 23.75
C SER A 313 34.59 -36.38 22.70
N ILE A 314 34.82 -35.06 22.82
CA ILE A 314 34.42 -34.06 21.81
C ILE A 314 35.08 -34.39 20.46
N ARG A 315 36.39 -34.65 20.45
CA ARG A 315 37.12 -34.96 19.21
C ARG A 315 36.66 -36.26 18.58
N THR A 316 36.48 -37.34 19.34
CA THR A 316 36.00 -38.62 18.80
C THR A 316 34.60 -38.51 18.21
N MET A 317 33.73 -37.67 18.79
CA MET A 317 32.35 -37.47 18.32
C MET A 317 32.25 -36.57 17.08
N ALA A 318 32.99 -35.46 17.06
CA ALA A 318 32.78 -34.38 16.10
C ALA A 318 33.83 -34.31 14.99
N THR A 319 34.97 -35.00 15.12
CA THR A 319 36.02 -34.97 14.10
C THR A 319 35.65 -35.81 12.90
N HIS A 320 35.77 -35.23 11.71
CA HIS A 320 35.69 -35.95 10.45
C HIS A 320 37.04 -35.87 9.71
N MET A 321 37.78 -36.97 9.68
CA MET A 321 39.10 -37.07 9.03
C MET A 321 38.96 -37.61 7.61
N ALA A 322 39.78 -37.10 6.69
CA ALA A 322 39.81 -37.47 5.28
C ALA A 322 40.41 -38.85 4.95
N GLN A 323 40.81 -39.64 5.95
CA GLN A 323 41.41 -40.96 5.76
C GLN A 323 40.79 -41.97 6.73
N GLN A 324 39.93 -42.84 6.22
CA GLN A 324 39.68 -44.17 6.77
C GLN A 324 38.88 -45.04 5.78
N ASP A 325 39.59 -45.56 4.76
CA ASP A 325 39.23 -46.82 4.08
C ASP A 325 40.08 -48.00 4.63
N SER A 326 40.81 -47.81 5.73
CA SER A 326 41.54 -48.87 6.40
C SER A 326 41.37 -48.76 7.92
N GLY A 327 40.75 -49.80 8.49
CA GLY A 327 40.27 -49.84 9.87
C GLY A 327 41.32 -49.42 10.90
N GLY A 328 40.98 -48.40 11.70
CA GLY A 328 41.88 -47.88 12.73
C GLY A 328 41.35 -46.66 13.47
N GLY A 329 40.05 -46.58 13.77
CA GLY A 329 39.41 -45.44 14.44
C GLY A 329 39.95 -45.11 15.84
N SER A 330 40.60 -46.08 16.51
CA SER A 330 41.00 -45.97 17.91
C SER A 330 42.48 -45.62 18.15
N GLN A 331 43.37 -45.71 17.16
CA GLN A 331 44.83 -45.64 17.39
C GLN A 331 45.43 -44.23 17.33
N LEU A 332 44.71 -43.22 16.81
CA LEU A 332 45.29 -41.90 16.49
C LEU A 332 45.02 -40.80 17.52
N ALA A 333 44.05 -40.97 18.41
CA ALA A 333 43.86 -40.03 19.53
C ALA A 333 45.07 -40.05 20.49
N GLU A 334 45.77 -41.19 20.55
CA GLU A 334 47.02 -41.38 21.29
C GLU A 334 48.25 -40.79 20.57
N GLU A 335 48.32 -40.81 19.23
CA GLU A 335 49.44 -40.24 18.45
C GLU A 335 49.62 -38.72 18.65
N PHE A 336 48.53 -37.97 18.80
CA PHE A 336 48.61 -36.51 19.05
C PHE A 336 49.07 -36.16 20.47
N VAL A 337 48.85 -37.07 21.42
CA VAL A 337 49.29 -36.95 22.81
C VAL A 337 50.74 -37.45 22.95
N SER A 338 51.16 -38.46 22.18
CA SER A 338 52.46 -39.14 22.31
C SER A 338 53.68 -38.38 21.78
N HIS A 339 53.50 -37.31 21.00
CA HIS A 339 54.59 -36.37 20.65
C HIS A 339 54.98 -35.48 21.85
N HIS A 340 55.50 -36.11 22.92
CA HIS A 340 55.94 -35.48 24.17
C HIS A 340 57.28 -34.73 24.09
N LYS A 341 57.97 -34.71 22.94
CA LYS A 341 59.24 -33.99 22.80
C LYS A 341 59.06 -32.70 22.01
N LYS A 342 59.06 -31.56 22.71
CA LYS A 342 59.70 -30.36 22.15
C LYS A 342 61.14 -30.78 21.85
N SER A 343 61.48 -30.88 20.56
CA SER A 343 62.86 -30.99 20.11
C SER A 343 63.68 -29.91 20.81
N GLY A 344 64.62 -30.34 21.64
CA GLY A 344 65.70 -29.47 22.09
C GLY A 344 66.53 -29.11 20.87
N LYS A 345 66.84 -27.81 20.73
CA LYS A 345 67.83 -27.21 19.83
C LYS A 345 68.32 -28.09 18.66
N GLY A 346 67.79 -27.80 17.47
CA GLY A 346 68.39 -28.19 16.19
C GLY A 346 67.62 -29.27 15.45
N GLY A 347 66.95 -28.89 14.36
CA GLY A 347 66.30 -29.80 13.41
C GLY A 347 64.79 -29.62 13.33
N GLY A 348 64.33 -28.87 12.32
CA GLY A 348 62.92 -28.63 12.05
C GLY A 348 62.22 -29.87 11.51
N SER A 349 61.44 -30.54 12.36
CA SER A 349 60.29 -31.31 11.89
C SER A 349 59.06 -30.40 12.01
N ALA A 350 58.58 -29.90 10.88
CA ALA A 350 57.33 -29.15 10.81
C ALA A 350 56.20 -30.06 11.31
N GLU A 351 55.36 -29.55 12.22
CA GLU A 351 54.16 -30.27 12.64
C GLU A 351 53.30 -30.62 11.42
N PRO A 352 52.62 -31.78 11.40
CA PRO A 352 51.74 -32.13 10.29
C PRO A 352 50.62 -31.09 10.16
N GLU A 353 50.54 -30.46 8.99
CA GLU A 353 49.52 -29.49 8.66
C GLU A 353 48.19 -30.22 8.42
N ILE A 354 47.23 -30.04 9.34
CA ILE A 354 45.92 -30.68 9.22
C ILE A 354 45.11 -29.90 8.19
N ARG A 355 44.90 -30.52 7.02
CA ARG A 355 44.03 -29.98 5.97
C ARG A 355 42.57 -30.35 6.25
N ILE A 356 41.76 -29.35 6.57
CA ILE A 356 40.31 -29.50 6.79
C ILE A 356 39.64 -29.63 5.42
N MET A 357 38.88 -30.71 5.21
CA MET A 357 38.04 -30.83 4.03
C MET A 357 36.86 -29.86 4.09
N GLN A 358 36.40 -29.35 2.95
CA GLN A 358 35.16 -28.60 2.83
C GLN A 358 34.02 -29.59 2.56
N ARG A 359 32.99 -29.65 3.43
CA ARG A 359 31.78 -30.45 3.18
C ARG A 359 30.53 -29.63 3.44
N ASN A 360 29.48 -29.93 2.69
CA ASN A 360 28.15 -29.37 2.86
C ASN A 360 27.30 -30.25 3.80
N VAL A 361 27.84 -30.59 4.96
CA VAL A 361 27.17 -31.47 5.94
C VAL A 361 27.27 -30.81 7.30
N PRO A 362 26.20 -30.22 7.84
CA PRO A 362 26.23 -29.64 9.17
C PRO A 362 26.30 -30.74 10.26
N PRO A 363 26.71 -30.41 11.50
CA PRO A 363 26.58 -31.34 12.62
C PRO A 363 25.12 -31.71 12.88
N SER A 364 24.86 -32.92 13.35
CA SER A 364 23.53 -33.28 13.85
C SER A 364 23.19 -32.45 15.10
N SER A 365 21.90 -32.33 15.41
CA SER A 365 21.43 -31.65 16.63
C SER A 365 22.05 -32.27 17.91
N THR A 366 22.18 -33.59 17.96
CA THR A 366 22.80 -34.31 19.08
C THR A 366 24.31 -34.05 19.16
N GLN A 367 25.03 -34.07 18.04
CA GLN A 367 26.46 -33.73 18.01
C GLN A 367 26.68 -32.30 18.51
N LEU A 368 25.90 -31.34 18.01
CA LEU A 368 26.03 -29.94 18.40
C LEU A 368 25.69 -29.74 19.88
N TYR A 369 24.61 -30.35 20.37
CA TYR A 369 24.23 -30.30 21.78
C TYR A 369 25.34 -30.86 22.67
N MET A 370 25.80 -32.08 22.40
CA MET A 370 26.83 -32.75 23.20
C MET A 370 28.15 -31.99 23.21
N VAL A 371 28.61 -31.49 22.05
CA VAL A 371 29.82 -30.66 21.95
C VAL A 371 29.67 -29.41 22.80
N ARG A 372 28.55 -28.69 22.68
CA ARG A 372 28.32 -27.46 23.45
C ARG A 372 28.26 -27.72 24.94
N THR A 373 27.50 -28.72 25.41
CA THR A 373 27.37 -29.08 26.82
C THR A 373 28.69 -29.52 27.43
N MET A 374 29.48 -30.32 26.71
CA MET A 374 30.82 -30.72 27.18
C MET A 374 31.78 -29.52 27.26
N LEU A 375 31.75 -28.60 26.29
CA LEU A 375 32.54 -27.37 26.35
C LEU A 375 32.09 -26.45 27.48
N GLU A 376 30.77 -26.36 27.72
CA GLU A 376 30.17 -25.58 28.81
C GLU A 376 30.71 -26.04 30.18
N SER A 377 30.82 -27.36 30.39
CA SER A 377 31.39 -27.92 31.62
C SER A 377 32.86 -27.54 31.87
N LEU A 378 33.62 -27.20 30.81
CA LEU A 378 35.01 -26.73 30.92
C LEU A 378 35.11 -25.24 31.23
N ILE A 379 34.11 -24.45 30.83
CA ILE A 379 34.09 -22.99 31.03
C ILE A 379 33.22 -22.56 32.23
N ASP A 380 32.50 -23.49 32.85
CA ASP A 380 31.55 -23.20 33.93
C ASP A 380 32.21 -22.40 35.07
N ARG A 381 31.45 -21.40 35.53
CA ARG A 381 31.84 -20.44 36.57
C ARG A 381 31.06 -20.67 37.87
N SER A 382 30.18 -21.67 37.91
CA SER A 382 29.42 -22.04 39.11
C SER A 382 30.39 -22.31 40.28
N GLY A 383 30.05 -21.77 41.46
CA GLY A 383 30.93 -21.63 42.62
C GLY A 383 31.27 -22.93 43.38
N GLY A 384 31.29 -24.08 42.69
CA GLY A 384 31.64 -25.37 43.27
C GLY A 384 33.10 -25.43 43.73
N LYS A 385 33.37 -26.24 44.78
CA LYS A 385 34.70 -26.38 45.40
C LYS A 385 35.82 -26.91 44.47
N HIS A 386 35.50 -27.37 43.25
CA HIS A 386 36.48 -27.74 42.23
C HIS A 386 35.95 -27.50 40.80
N THR A 387 36.25 -26.33 40.20
CA THR A 387 35.83 -26.02 38.82
C THR A 387 36.89 -26.48 37.81
N LEU A 388 36.47 -27.24 36.78
CA LEU A 388 37.35 -27.69 35.69
C LEU A 388 37.99 -26.52 34.94
N ARG A 389 37.37 -25.34 35.00
CA ARG A 389 37.90 -24.08 34.47
C ARG A 389 39.32 -23.75 34.95
N LYS A 390 39.67 -24.05 36.20
CA LYS A 390 41.02 -23.77 36.74
C LYS A 390 42.11 -24.65 36.13
N ASP A 391 41.71 -25.78 35.56
CA ASP A 391 42.61 -26.77 34.97
C ASP A 391 42.86 -26.52 33.46
N VAL A 392 42.20 -25.52 32.88
CA VAL A 392 42.37 -25.08 31.49
C VAL A 392 43.06 -23.71 31.47
N ASP A 393 44.03 -23.51 30.58
CA ASP A 393 44.76 -22.25 30.51
C ASP A 393 43.90 -21.10 29.91
N PRO A 394 44.18 -19.84 30.26
CA PRO A 394 43.32 -18.70 29.88
C PRO A 394 43.09 -18.52 28.38
N GLN A 395 44.11 -18.80 27.56
CA GLN A 395 44.01 -18.66 26.10
C GLN A 395 43.07 -19.72 25.50
N SER A 396 43.21 -20.97 25.95
CA SER A 396 42.31 -22.06 25.59
C SER A 396 40.88 -21.81 26.07
N LEU A 397 40.70 -21.29 27.30
CA LEU A 397 39.39 -20.90 27.81
C LEU A 397 38.73 -19.83 26.95
N ALA A 398 39.48 -18.80 26.53
CA ALA A 398 38.94 -17.76 25.66
C ALA A 398 38.50 -18.31 24.29
N ALA A 399 39.26 -19.24 23.71
CA ALA A 399 38.89 -19.90 22.46
C ALA A 399 37.62 -20.77 22.62
N ILE A 400 37.52 -21.52 23.72
CA ILE A 400 36.32 -22.32 24.03
C ILE A 400 35.11 -21.41 24.28
N ASP A 401 35.26 -20.36 25.10
CA ASP A 401 34.21 -19.37 25.38
C ASP A 401 33.72 -18.72 24.06
N GLN A 402 34.65 -18.35 23.15
CA GLN A 402 34.29 -17.76 21.86
C GLN A 402 33.55 -18.74 20.95
N PHE A 403 34.02 -19.98 20.84
CA PHE A 403 33.33 -21.01 20.05
C PHE A 403 31.94 -21.32 20.61
N HIS A 404 31.82 -21.41 21.94
CA HIS A 404 30.55 -21.65 22.62
C HIS A 404 29.56 -20.50 22.39
N ARG A 405 30.01 -19.24 22.34
CA ARG A 405 29.16 -18.10 21.98
C ARG A 405 28.75 -18.12 20.50
N ASN A 406 29.70 -18.35 19.60
CA ASN A 406 29.43 -18.37 18.16
C ASN A 406 28.46 -19.49 17.76
N SER A 407 28.62 -20.67 18.35
CA SER A 407 27.78 -21.85 18.06
C SER A 407 26.39 -21.80 18.68
N TYR A 408 26.08 -20.77 19.50
CA TYR A 408 24.75 -20.58 20.08
C TYR A 408 23.69 -20.39 18.99
N PHE A 409 24.02 -19.67 17.92
CA PHE A 409 23.06 -19.36 16.85
C PHE A 409 22.98 -20.41 15.73
N TRP A 410 23.81 -21.46 15.79
CA TRP A 410 23.84 -22.48 14.75
C TRP A 410 22.52 -23.25 14.61
N PRO A 411 21.79 -23.61 15.69
CA PRO A 411 20.48 -24.26 15.55
C PRO A 411 19.49 -23.40 14.74
N TYR A 412 19.45 -22.08 14.99
CA TYR A 412 18.60 -21.14 14.24
C TYR A 412 19.00 -21.07 12.75
N LEU A 413 20.30 -21.00 12.47
CA LEU A 413 20.81 -20.95 11.10
C LEU A 413 20.62 -22.25 10.34
N LEU A 414 20.71 -23.40 11.03
CA LEU A 414 20.48 -24.71 10.42
C LEU A 414 18.99 -24.97 10.17
N ASN A 415 18.11 -24.41 11.01
CA ASN A 415 16.66 -24.37 10.80
C ASN A 415 16.20 -23.01 10.27
N TYR A 416 16.80 -22.57 9.16
CA TYR A 416 16.64 -21.21 8.65
C TYR A 416 15.22 -20.84 8.27
N SER A 417 14.47 -21.72 7.59
CA SER A 417 13.10 -21.43 7.14
C SER A 417 12.17 -21.13 8.31
N ASP A 418 12.10 -22.05 9.28
CA ASP A 418 11.28 -21.88 10.49
C ASP A 418 11.74 -20.69 11.33
N THR A 419 13.06 -20.44 11.37
CA THR A 419 13.63 -19.32 12.11
C THR A 419 13.26 -17.99 11.45
N LEU A 420 13.34 -17.90 10.12
CA LEU A 420 12.98 -16.71 9.38
C LEU A 420 11.49 -16.37 9.57
N GLN A 421 10.62 -17.39 9.52
CA GLN A 421 9.20 -17.20 9.81
C GLN A 421 8.97 -16.69 11.24
N GLN A 422 9.60 -17.29 12.25
CA GLN A 422 9.46 -16.87 13.65
C GLN A 422 10.08 -15.49 13.93
N CYS A 423 11.16 -15.12 13.25
CA CYS A 423 11.75 -13.78 13.35
C CYS A 423 10.85 -12.69 12.77
N CYS A 424 9.89 -13.04 11.90
CA CYS A 424 8.98 -12.11 11.22
C CYS A 424 7.52 -12.33 11.63
N ASP A 425 7.28 -13.10 12.70
CA ASP A 425 5.94 -13.40 13.19
C ASP A 425 5.37 -12.20 13.95
N LEU A 426 4.35 -11.57 13.36
CA LEU A 426 3.58 -10.48 13.94
C LEU A 426 2.11 -10.87 14.18
N SER A 427 1.82 -12.16 14.25
CA SER A 427 0.47 -12.72 14.43
C SER A 427 -0.25 -12.23 15.69
N GLN A 428 0.50 -11.91 16.75
CA GLN A 428 -0.06 -11.51 18.04
C GLN A 428 -0.78 -10.14 18.00
N LEU A 429 -0.61 -9.37 16.92
CA LEU A 429 -1.28 -8.06 16.77
C LEU A 429 -2.79 -8.17 16.56
N TRP A 430 -3.30 -9.33 16.13
CA TRP A 430 -4.73 -9.53 15.86
C TRP A 430 -5.48 -10.17 17.05
N TYR A 431 -4.87 -11.14 17.72
CA TYR A 431 -5.50 -11.91 18.79
C TYR A 431 -5.89 -11.02 19.98
N ARG A 432 -7.05 -11.31 20.58
CA ARG A 432 -7.67 -10.48 21.63
C ARG A 432 -8.59 -11.25 22.60
N GLU A 433 -8.32 -12.54 22.78
CA GLU A 433 -9.15 -13.45 23.60
C GLU A 433 -9.20 -13.05 25.08
N PHE A 434 -8.08 -12.56 25.63
CA PHE A 434 -8.06 -12.09 27.02
C PHE A 434 -8.96 -10.86 27.21
N PHE A 435 -8.90 -9.89 26.28
CA PHE A 435 -9.80 -8.74 26.35
C PHE A 435 -11.27 -9.12 26.13
N LEU A 436 -11.57 -10.11 25.28
CA LEU A 436 -12.92 -10.63 25.11
C LEU A 436 -13.46 -11.25 26.40
N GLU A 437 -12.66 -12.08 27.08
CA GLU A 437 -13.02 -12.66 28.38
C GLU A 437 -13.29 -11.58 29.43
N MET A 438 -12.49 -10.49 29.45
CA MET A 438 -12.68 -9.36 30.36
C MET A 438 -14.02 -8.63 30.14
N THR A 439 -14.65 -8.75 28.97
CA THR A 439 -15.99 -8.19 28.72
C THR A 439 -17.12 -8.99 29.40
N ASN A 440 -16.82 -10.14 30.01
CA ASN A 440 -17.79 -11.03 30.66
C ASN A 440 -18.98 -11.41 29.74
N GLY A 441 -18.69 -11.65 28.46
CA GLY A 441 -19.70 -12.06 27.47
C GLY A 441 -20.54 -10.92 26.89
N ALA A 442 -20.22 -9.66 27.18
CA ALA A 442 -20.88 -8.52 26.53
C ALA A 442 -20.55 -8.44 25.02
N HIS A 443 -19.34 -8.84 24.64
CA HIS A 443 -18.90 -8.90 23.25
C HIS A 443 -18.50 -10.32 22.87
N ILE A 444 -18.99 -10.78 21.72
CA ILE A 444 -18.55 -12.02 21.09
C ILE A 444 -17.24 -11.78 20.31
N GLN A 445 -17.12 -10.61 19.67
CA GLN A 445 -15.92 -10.13 18.99
C GLN A 445 -15.93 -8.60 18.95
N PHE A 446 -14.75 -7.98 18.82
CA PHE A 446 -14.60 -6.53 18.65
C PHE A 446 -14.74 -6.09 17.20
N ASP A 447 -15.17 -4.84 17.00
CA ASP A 447 -15.25 -4.21 15.68
C ASP A 447 -13.88 -4.07 15.01
N ILE A 448 -13.87 -4.09 13.68
CA ILE A 448 -12.63 -4.01 12.88
C ILE A 448 -11.82 -2.74 13.16
N ASP A 449 -12.47 -1.64 13.57
CA ASP A 449 -11.80 -0.37 13.90
C ASP A 449 -10.91 -0.45 15.15
N MET A 450 -11.10 -1.47 15.99
CA MET A 450 -10.24 -1.77 17.14
C MET A 450 -9.10 -2.75 16.79
N SER A 451 -9.17 -3.41 15.63
CA SER A 451 -8.19 -4.39 15.17
C SER A 451 -6.95 -3.70 14.61
N VAL A 452 -5.76 -4.06 15.09
CA VAL A 452 -4.51 -3.41 14.68
C VAL A 452 -4.22 -3.52 13.17
N PRO A 453 -4.35 -4.70 12.52
CA PRO A 453 -4.16 -4.79 11.07
C PRO A 453 -5.02 -3.80 10.28
N TRP A 454 -6.32 -3.73 10.59
CA TRP A 454 -7.24 -2.81 9.91
C TRP A 454 -6.99 -1.35 10.29
N LEU A 455 -6.70 -1.04 11.56
CA LEU A 455 -6.38 0.30 12.03
C LEU A 455 -5.22 0.91 11.24
N LEU A 456 -4.17 0.13 10.98
CA LEU A 456 -3.02 0.54 10.20
C LEU A 456 -3.37 0.72 8.71
N THR A 457 -4.14 -0.20 8.11
CA THR A 457 -4.61 -0.07 6.72
C THR A 457 -5.50 1.16 6.53
N LYS A 458 -6.48 1.36 7.41
CA LYS A 458 -7.43 2.49 7.39
C LYS A 458 -6.70 3.83 7.50
N GLN A 459 -5.68 3.92 8.36
CA GLN A 459 -4.87 5.13 8.49
C GLN A 459 -4.19 5.54 7.17
N LEU A 460 -3.75 4.58 6.36
CA LEU A 460 -3.15 4.83 5.06
C LEU A 460 -4.18 5.32 4.04
N LEU A 461 -5.35 4.66 3.99
CA LEU A 461 -6.47 5.04 3.13
C LEU A 461 -6.98 6.45 3.44
N ASP A 462 -7.20 6.77 4.71
CA ASP A 462 -7.75 8.07 5.12
C ASP A 462 -6.74 9.21 4.90
N SER A 463 -5.45 8.96 5.13
CA SER A 463 -4.42 9.99 5.02
C SER A 463 -4.06 10.36 3.59
N LYS A 464 -4.18 9.41 2.65
CA LYS A 464 -3.81 9.54 1.24
C LYS A 464 -2.39 10.10 1.03
N ASP A 465 -1.49 9.83 1.97
CA ASP A 465 -0.13 10.36 1.93
C ASP A 465 0.68 9.64 0.83
N PRO A 466 1.19 10.38 -0.19
CA PRO A 466 1.95 9.80 -1.27
C PRO A 466 3.18 9.00 -0.84
N ALA A 467 3.79 9.36 0.31
CA ALA A 467 4.99 8.69 0.80
C ALA A 467 4.70 7.28 1.32
N TYR A 468 3.47 7.01 1.79
CA TYR A 468 3.11 5.76 2.45
C TYR A 468 2.15 4.88 1.66
N MET A 469 1.61 5.37 0.53
CA MET A 469 0.63 4.62 -0.26
C MET A 469 1.17 3.28 -0.80
N GLU A 470 2.48 3.19 -1.09
CA GLU A 470 3.14 1.95 -1.49
C GLU A 470 3.13 0.88 -0.38
N TYR A 471 2.91 1.28 0.88
CA TYR A 471 2.89 0.36 2.02
C TYR A 471 1.51 -0.24 2.31
N LEU A 472 0.47 0.12 1.56
CA LEU A 472 -0.93 -0.21 1.86
C LEU A 472 -1.19 -1.71 2.06
N LEU A 473 -0.48 -2.57 1.35
CA LEU A 473 -0.68 -4.03 1.40
C LEU A 473 0.09 -4.73 2.53
N TYR A 474 1.11 -4.12 3.12
CA TYR A 474 1.90 -4.80 4.18
C TYR A 474 1.11 -5.04 5.48
N PRO A 475 0.26 -4.11 5.96
CA PRO A 475 -0.56 -4.39 7.14
C PRO A 475 -1.60 -5.49 6.90
N LEU A 476 -2.08 -5.68 5.66
CA LEU A 476 -2.98 -6.79 5.33
C LEU A 476 -2.27 -8.15 5.44
N ASP A 477 -0.95 -8.21 5.25
CA ASP A 477 -0.16 -9.43 5.42
C ASP A 477 -0.13 -9.92 6.88
N LEU A 478 -0.49 -9.07 7.86
CA LEU A 478 -0.64 -9.48 9.26
C LEU A 478 -1.79 -10.48 9.44
N TYR A 479 -2.81 -10.45 8.57
CA TYR A 479 -3.85 -11.47 8.57
C TYR A 479 -3.29 -12.84 8.14
N ASN A 480 -2.31 -12.87 7.23
CA ASN A 480 -1.63 -14.12 6.86
C ASN A 480 -0.85 -14.71 8.04
N ASP A 481 -0.11 -13.88 8.77
CA ASP A 481 0.59 -14.31 9.99
C ASP A 481 -0.38 -14.90 11.02
N SER A 482 -1.46 -14.16 11.28
CA SER A 482 -2.49 -14.54 12.26
C SER A 482 -3.16 -15.85 11.86
N ALA A 483 -3.58 -15.98 10.61
CA ALA A 483 -4.22 -17.18 10.09
C ALA A 483 -3.29 -18.39 10.12
N PHE A 484 -2.03 -18.22 9.71
CA PHE A 484 -1.03 -19.28 9.77
C PHE A 484 -0.81 -19.76 11.22
N TYR A 485 -0.76 -18.82 12.17
CA TYR A 485 -0.64 -19.14 13.59
C TYR A 485 -1.87 -19.88 14.12
N ALA A 486 -3.08 -19.47 13.73
CA ALA A 486 -4.34 -20.10 14.15
C ALA A 486 -4.40 -21.56 13.69
N LEU A 487 -4.00 -21.84 12.45
CA LEU A 487 -4.04 -23.17 11.85
C LEU A 487 -2.94 -24.10 12.37
N THR A 488 -1.71 -23.58 12.56
CA THR A 488 -0.54 -24.42 12.86
C THR A 488 -0.24 -24.55 14.36
N ARG A 489 -0.40 -23.45 15.11
CA ARG A 489 -0.07 -23.36 16.54
C ARG A 489 -1.29 -23.57 17.42
N PHE A 490 -2.33 -22.75 17.28
CA PHE A 490 -3.54 -22.89 18.09
C PHE A 490 -4.38 -24.10 17.69
N ARG A 491 -4.39 -24.45 16.39
CA ARG A 491 -5.18 -25.55 15.81
C ARG A 491 -6.66 -25.41 16.14
N ARG A 492 -7.19 -24.20 15.95
CA ARG A 492 -8.60 -23.85 16.19
C ARG A 492 -9.21 -23.28 14.91
N GLN A 493 -10.37 -23.83 14.54
CA GLN A 493 -11.10 -23.43 13.33
C GLN A 493 -11.74 -22.05 13.50
N PHE A 494 -12.47 -21.83 14.61
CA PHE A 494 -13.19 -20.57 14.83
C PHE A 494 -12.29 -19.33 14.75
N LEU A 495 -11.04 -19.41 15.25
CA LEU A 495 -10.07 -18.32 15.12
C LEU A 495 -9.74 -18.01 13.65
N TYR A 496 -9.58 -19.04 12.81
CA TYR A 496 -9.37 -18.83 11.38
C TYR A 496 -10.63 -18.26 10.71
N ASP A 497 -11.81 -18.75 11.07
CA ASP A 497 -13.09 -18.29 10.51
C ASP A 497 -13.31 -16.80 10.81
N GLU A 498 -12.97 -16.34 12.02
CA GLU A 498 -13.04 -14.92 12.42
C GLU A 498 -11.99 -14.06 11.70
N ILE A 499 -10.74 -14.53 11.59
CA ILE A 499 -9.69 -13.84 10.81
C ILE A 499 -10.12 -13.71 9.35
N GLU A 500 -10.69 -14.76 8.77
CA GLU A 500 -11.17 -14.77 7.40
C GLU A 500 -12.32 -13.80 7.18
N ALA A 501 -13.31 -13.78 8.08
CA ALA A 501 -14.42 -12.85 8.02
C ALA A 501 -13.96 -11.38 8.11
N GLU A 502 -13.04 -11.08 9.05
CA GLU A 502 -12.48 -9.74 9.22
C GLU A 502 -11.63 -9.31 8.01
N ALA A 503 -10.76 -10.19 7.52
CA ALA A 503 -9.92 -9.90 6.37
C ALA A 503 -10.75 -9.68 5.09
N ASN A 504 -11.84 -10.43 4.89
CA ASN A 504 -12.76 -10.23 3.77
C ASN A 504 -13.44 -8.85 3.85
N LEU A 505 -13.97 -8.49 5.02
CA LEU A 505 -14.61 -7.19 5.22
C LEU A 505 -13.62 -6.02 5.03
N GLY A 506 -12.43 -6.12 5.63
CA GLY A 506 -11.39 -5.12 5.49
C GLY A 506 -10.89 -5.00 4.05
N PHE A 507 -10.74 -6.13 3.34
CA PHE A 507 -10.33 -6.13 1.93
C PHE A 507 -11.39 -5.49 1.03
N ASP A 508 -12.67 -5.80 1.22
CA ASP A 508 -13.76 -5.17 0.46
C ASP A 508 -13.79 -3.65 0.65
N GLN A 509 -13.66 -3.18 1.90
CA GLN A 509 -13.57 -1.75 2.21
C GLN A 509 -12.35 -1.11 1.57
N LEU A 510 -11.18 -1.76 1.64
CA LEU A 510 -9.96 -1.29 0.99
C LEU A 510 -10.16 -1.11 -0.51
N VAL A 511 -10.73 -2.10 -1.20
CA VAL A 511 -10.89 -2.01 -2.65
C VAL A 511 -11.91 -0.93 -3.03
N ILE A 512 -12.99 -0.76 -2.25
CA ILE A 512 -13.97 0.32 -2.46
C ILE A 512 -13.30 1.69 -2.32
N CYS A 513 -12.62 1.94 -1.20
CA CYS A 513 -11.98 3.22 -0.91
C CYS A 513 -10.85 3.52 -1.91
N LEU A 514 -9.96 2.55 -2.14
CA LEU A 514 -8.84 2.70 -3.07
C LEU A 514 -9.32 2.98 -4.49
N SER A 515 -10.33 2.25 -4.98
CA SER A 515 -10.83 2.45 -6.35
C SER A 515 -11.47 3.83 -6.52
N LYS A 516 -12.21 4.30 -5.51
CA LYS A 516 -12.77 5.66 -5.50
C LYS A 516 -11.66 6.71 -5.53
N ASP A 517 -10.64 6.56 -4.68
CA ASP A 517 -9.53 7.50 -4.59
C ASP A 517 -8.67 7.55 -5.86
N VAL A 518 -8.41 6.39 -6.47
CA VAL A 518 -7.72 6.28 -7.76
C VAL A 518 -8.50 7.02 -8.83
N PHE A 519 -9.80 6.75 -8.98
CA PHE A 519 -10.64 7.42 -9.97
C PHE A 519 -10.69 8.95 -9.74
N ALA A 520 -10.96 9.38 -8.51
CA ALA A 520 -11.05 10.79 -8.15
C ALA A 520 -9.72 11.55 -8.40
N TYR A 521 -8.59 10.90 -8.10
CA TYR A 521 -7.26 11.45 -8.36
C TYR A 521 -7.02 11.68 -9.86
N TYR A 522 -7.20 10.65 -10.69
CA TYR A 522 -6.96 10.74 -12.13
C TYR A 522 -7.98 11.65 -12.83
N LYS A 523 -9.23 11.71 -12.36
CA LYS A 523 -10.23 12.67 -12.85
C LYS A 523 -9.83 14.11 -12.55
N THR A 524 -9.43 14.37 -11.31
CA THR A 524 -8.94 15.70 -10.88
C THR A 524 -7.68 16.10 -11.66
N LEU A 525 -6.78 15.15 -11.92
CA LEU A 525 -5.58 15.37 -12.71
C LEU A 525 -5.93 15.73 -14.15
N ALA A 526 -6.79 14.94 -14.81
CA ALA A 526 -7.26 15.20 -16.17
C ALA A 526 -7.90 16.59 -16.31
N ALA A 527 -8.82 16.93 -15.42
CA ALA A 527 -9.47 18.24 -15.39
C ALA A 527 -8.46 19.38 -15.14
N SER A 528 -7.46 19.16 -14.29
CA SER A 528 -6.40 20.15 -14.04
C SER A 528 -5.47 20.35 -15.24
N ILE A 529 -5.21 19.30 -16.03
CA ILE A 529 -4.40 19.35 -17.27
C ILE A 529 -5.14 20.14 -18.36
N LEU A 530 -6.45 19.93 -18.48
CA LEU A 530 -7.28 20.55 -19.52
C LEU A 530 -7.74 21.97 -19.17
N LEU A 531 -7.65 22.38 -17.89
CA LEU A 531 -7.97 23.75 -17.50
C LEU A 531 -6.99 24.75 -18.13
N ASP A 532 -7.53 25.84 -18.68
CA ASP A 532 -6.73 26.86 -19.34
C ASP A 532 -5.63 27.45 -18.42
N LYS A 533 -4.40 27.49 -18.95
CA LYS A 533 -3.22 27.94 -18.21
C LYS A 533 -3.23 29.46 -17.97
N GLY A 534 -3.81 30.23 -18.90
CA GLY A 534 -3.98 31.67 -18.77
C GLY A 534 -4.91 32.02 -17.61
N PHE A 535 -6.11 31.43 -17.63
CA PHE A 535 -7.11 31.54 -16.56
C PHE A 535 -6.55 31.16 -15.20
N ARG A 536 -5.78 30.07 -15.12
CA ARG A 536 -5.13 29.63 -13.88
C ARG A 536 -4.13 30.65 -13.35
N THR A 537 -3.39 31.30 -14.24
CA THR A 537 -2.41 32.33 -13.89
C THR A 537 -3.10 33.58 -13.33
N GLU A 538 -4.18 34.03 -13.97
CA GLU A 538 -4.98 35.17 -13.50
C GLU A 538 -5.66 34.89 -12.15
N CYS A 539 -6.22 33.69 -11.96
CA CYS A 539 -6.80 33.30 -10.68
C CYS A 539 -5.75 33.33 -9.56
N ASN A 540 -4.53 32.86 -9.83
CA ASN A 540 -3.45 32.89 -8.87
C ASN A 540 -3.02 34.33 -8.51
N GLN A 541 -2.98 35.25 -9.49
CA GLN A 541 -2.73 36.67 -9.23
C GLN A 541 -3.79 37.32 -8.34
N LYS A 542 -5.04 36.86 -8.44
CA LYS A 542 -6.17 37.29 -7.59
C LYS A 542 -6.26 36.54 -6.25
N GLY A 543 -5.27 35.72 -5.90
CA GLY A 543 -5.23 34.95 -4.65
C GLY A 543 -6.05 33.65 -4.66
N MET A 544 -6.70 33.28 -5.78
CA MET A 544 -7.45 32.03 -5.93
C MET A 544 -6.56 30.95 -6.55
N ARG A 545 -5.84 30.20 -5.70
CA ARG A 545 -4.90 29.17 -6.16
C ARG A 545 -5.59 27.83 -6.46
N ILE A 546 -5.79 27.52 -7.74
CA ILE A 546 -6.29 26.22 -8.21
C ILE A 546 -5.11 25.26 -8.34
N GLN A 547 -4.78 24.47 -7.31
CA GLN A 547 -3.61 23.59 -7.33
C GLN A 547 -3.83 22.31 -8.14
N TYR A 548 -2.75 21.78 -8.72
CA TYR A 548 -2.75 20.41 -9.25
C TYR A 548 -2.89 19.44 -8.07
N PRO A 549 -3.50 18.25 -8.27
CA PRO A 549 -3.49 17.22 -7.24
C PRO A 549 -2.04 16.82 -6.90
N ALA A 550 -1.77 16.56 -5.63
CA ALA A 550 -0.45 16.10 -5.19
C ALA A 550 -0.15 14.73 -5.80
N PRO A 551 1.04 14.51 -6.40
CA PRO A 551 1.36 13.26 -7.07
C PRO A 551 1.31 12.11 -6.07
N CYS A 552 0.45 11.12 -6.31
CA CYS A 552 0.32 9.93 -5.48
C CYS A 552 0.76 8.69 -6.27
N ARG A 553 1.38 7.72 -5.57
CA ARG A 553 2.02 6.55 -6.18
C ARG A 553 1.08 5.34 -6.24
N TYR A 554 -0.06 5.49 -6.92
CA TYR A 554 -1.03 4.41 -7.08
C TYR A 554 -0.57 3.31 -8.05
N GLU A 555 0.40 3.59 -8.93
CA GLU A 555 0.88 2.66 -9.96
C GLU A 555 1.36 1.32 -9.39
N THR A 556 2.04 1.34 -8.24
CA THR A 556 2.52 0.10 -7.59
C THR A 556 1.36 -0.79 -7.14
N LEU A 557 0.26 -0.20 -6.67
CA LEU A 557 -0.96 -0.90 -6.26
C LEU A 557 -1.77 -1.37 -7.46
N ILE A 558 -1.95 -0.50 -8.46
CA ILE A 558 -2.62 -0.81 -9.73
C ILE A 558 -1.93 -1.97 -10.44
N ASN A 559 -0.60 -2.07 -10.37
CA ASN A 559 0.15 -3.13 -11.03
C ASN A 559 0.14 -4.48 -10.29
N GLN A 560 -0.50 -4.59 -9.12
CA GLN A 560 -0.60 -5.86 -8.40
C GLN A 560 -1.60 -6.80 -9.09
N ARG A 561 -1.10 -7.94 -9.59
CA ARG A 561 -1.90 -8.99 -10.25
C ARG A 561 -2.14 -10.24 -9.39
N HIS A 562 -1.40 -10.40 -8.30
CA HIS A 562 -1.41 -11.63 -7.48
C HIS A 562 -1.08 -11.32 -6.01
N VAL A 563 -1.94 -10.57 -5.34
CA VAL A 563 -1.85 -10.34 -3.89
C VAL A 563 -2.17 -11.65 -3.17
N GLN A 564 -1.23 -12.14 -2.36
CA GLN A 564 -1.41 -13.36 -1.57
C GLN A 564 -2.08 -13.01 -0.23
N LEU A 565 -3.32 -13.43 -0.05
CA LEU A 565 -4.07 -13.19 1.19
C LEU A 565 -4.90 -14.43 1.56
N LEU A 566 -4.67 -14.97 2.75
CA LEU A 566 -5.32 -16.15 3.31
C LEU A 566 -5.34 -17.36 2.35
N GLY A 567 -4.24 -17.55 1.60
CA GLY A 567 -4.08 -18.60 0.60
C GLY A 567 -4.71 -18.31 -0.77
N ARG A 568 -5.41 -17.18 -0.94
CA ARG A 568 -5.91 -16.72 -2.24
C ARG A 568 -4.86 -15.92 -2.99
N SER A 569 -4.89 -16.00 -4.31
CA SER A 569 -4.20 -15.09 -5.21
C SER A 569 -5.21 -14.09 -5.80
N ILE A 570 -5.17 -12.85 -5.32
CA ILE A 570 -6.15 -11.81 -5.68
C ILE A 570 -5.56 -10.86 -6.73
N ASP A 571 -6.29 -10.65 -7.83
CA ASP A 571 -5.94 -9.67 -8.86
C ASP A 571 -6.53 -8.29 -8.51
N LEU A 572 -5.72 -7.47 -7.84
CA LEU A 572 -6.13 -6.13 -7.41
C LEU A 572 -6.38 -5.20 -8.62
N ASN A 573 -5.60 -5.33 -9.69
CA ASN A 573 -5.80 -4.55 -10.91
C ASN A 573 -7.19 -4.78 -11.50
N ARG A 574 -7.61 -6.04 -11.61
CA ARG A 574 -8.93 -6.39 -12.11
C ARG A 574 -10.03 -5.78 -11.24
N LEU A 575 -9.90 -5.86 -9.92
CA LEU A 575 -10.92 -5.35 -9.00
C LEU A 575 -11.03 -3.81 -9.02
N ILE A 576 -9.90 -3.12 -9.17
CA ILE A 576 -9.86 -1.66 -9.36
C ILE A 576 -10.42 -1.31 -10.74
N GLY A 577 -10.02 -2.02 -11.79
CA GLY A 577 -10.46 -1.80 -13.18
C GLY A 577 -11.97 -1.92 -13.34
N GLN A 578 -12.59 -2.95 -12.75
CA GLN A 578 -14.05 -3.11 -12.75
C GLN A 578 -14.78 -1.90 -12.13
N ARG A 579 -14.28 -1.39 -11.00
CA ARG A 579 -14.86 -0.23 -10.32
C ARG A 579 -14.57 1.06 -11.07
N ALA A 580 -13.38 1.20 -11.67
CA ALA A 580 -13.01 2.34 -12.49
C ALA A 580 -13.88 2.44 -13.77
N ASN A 581 -14.14 1.31 -14.46
CA ASN A 581 -15.09 1.26 -15.59
C ASN A 581 -16.49 1.72 -15.15
N LYS A 582 -16.97 1.22 -14.00
CA LYS A 582 -18.27 1.64 -13.45
C LYS A 582 -18.31 3.15 -13.15
N SER A 583 -17.25 3.70 -12.57
CA SER A 583 -17.15 5.14 -12.28
C SER A 583 -17.03 6.00 -13.55
N LEU A 584 -16.31 5.52 -14.57
CA LEU A 584 -16.23 6.17 -15.89
C LEU A 584 -17.59 6.21 -16.58
N LEU A 585 -18.29 5.06 -16.63
CA LEU A 585 -19.63 4.98 -17.20
C LEU A 585 -20.60 5.92 -16.44
N ALA A 586 -20.57 5.91 -15.11
CA ALA A 586 -21.36 6.81 -14.29
C ALA A 586 -21.02 8.29 -14.57
N SER A 587 -19.74 8.64 -14.73
CA SER A 587 -19.33 10.02 -15.06
C SER A 587 -19.86 10.45 -16.43
N LEU A 588 -19.85 9.57 -17.43
CA LEU A 588 -20.41 9.85 -18.76
C LEU A 588 -21.95 9.97 -18.73
N GLN A 589 -22.63 9.07 -18.02
CA GLN A 589 -24.09 9.15 -17.82
C GLN A 589 -24.50 10.46 -17.13
N VAL A 590 -23.73 10.89 -16.11
CA VAL A 590 -23.94 12.17 -15.43
C VAL A 590 -23.71 13.35 -16.37
N ALA A 591 -22.71 13.28 -17.26
CA ALA A 591 -22.48 14.33 -18.25
C ALA A 591 -23.65 14.45 -19.24
N VAL A 592 -24.17 13.33 -19.75
CA VAL A 592 -25.35 13.30 -20.62
C VAL A 592 -26.59 13.82 -19.88
N GLN A 593 -26.83 13.35 -18.65
CA GLN A 593 -27.96 13.80 -17.84
C GLN A 593 -27.89 15.31 -17.50
N LEU A 594 -26.68 15.84 -17.29
CA LEU A 594 -26.49 17.28 -17.10
C LEU A 594 -26.86 18.05 -18.36
N PHE A 595 -26.51 17.54 -19.54
CA PHE A 595 -26.90 18.17 -20.80
C PHE A 595 -28.42 18.15 -21.01
N GLU A 596 -29.08 17.02 -20.74
CA GLU A 596 -30.55 16.89 -20.82
C GLU A 596 -31.30 17.89 -19.89
N SER A 597 -30.64 18.37 -18.84
CA SER A 597 -31.19 19.38 -17.92
C SER A 597 -31.00 20.84 -18.38
N LYS A 598 -30.20 21.07 -19.43
CA LYS A 598 -29.78 22.39 -19.92
C LYS A 598 -30.30 22.65 -21.33
N ASP A 599 -30.26 23.92 -21.74
CA ASP A 599 -30.57 24.30 -23.12
C ASP A 599 -29.42 23.95 -24.08
N ILE A 600 -29.60 24.20 -25.37
CA ILE A 600 -28.63 23.86 -26.42
C ILE A 600 -27.23 24.46 -26.20
N THR A 601 -27.09 25.54 -25.40
CA THR A 601 -25.78 26.12 -25.10
C THR A 601 -24.90 25.19 -24.24
N GLY A 602 -25.53 24.29 -23.48
CA GLY A 602 -24.86 23.29 -22.65
C GLY A 602 -24.04 22.24 -23.42
N VAL A 603 -24.14 22.19 -24.75
CA VAL A 603 -23.40 21.24 -25.60
C VAL A 603 -21.88 21.39 -25.45
N ILE A 604 -21.39 22.60 -25.18
CA ILE A 604 -19.96 22.88 -24.99
C ILE A 604 -19.48 22.31 -23.63
N GLU A 605 -20.32 22.38 -22.60
CA GLU A 605 -20.00 21.79 -21.30
C GLU A 605 -20.02 20.27 -21.35
N LEU A 606 -20.98 19.68 -22.09
CA LEU A 606 -21.01 18.25 -22.37
C LEU A 606 -19.72 17.80 -23.06
N GLU A 607 -19.33 18.47 -24.14
CA GLU A 607 -18.08 18.18 -24.86
C GLU A 607 -16.88 18.23 -23.92
N GLN A 608 -16.76 19.28 -23.10
CA GLN A 608 -15.65 19.42 -22.17
C GLN A 608 -15.65 18.31 -21.09
N LEU A 609 -16.81 17.88 -20.59
CA LEU A 609 -16.94 16.77 -19.64
C LEU A 609 -16.54 15.43 -20.26
N ILE A 610 -16.91 15.19 -21.52
CA ILE A 610 -16.50 14.00 -22.28
C ILE A 610 -14.98 14.01 -22.48
N GLU A 611 -14.39 15.14 -22.87
CA GLU A 611 -12.94 15.26 -23.06
C GLU A 611 -12.15 15.04 -21.77
N VAL A 612 -12.62 15.58 -20.64
CA VAL A 612 -12.02 15.29 -19.33
C VAL A 612 -12.11 13.79 -19.02
N SER A 613 -13.24 13.15 -19.32
CA SER A 613 -13.44 11.72 -19.06
C SER A 613 -12.59 10.86 -20.01
N ARG A 614 -12.39 11.27 -21.27
CA ARG A 614 -11.50 10.65 -22.25
C ARG A 614 -10.05 10.71 -21.79
N LEU A 615 -9.59 11.87 -21.32
CA LEU A 615 -8.25 11.98 -20.75
C LEU A 615 -8.10 11.19 -19.45
N THR A 616 -9.16 11.14 -18.61
CA THR A 616 -9.16 10.32 -17.39
C THR A 616 -8.98 8.84 -17.72
N HIS A 617 -9.74 8.32 -18.70
CA HIS A 617 -9.61 6.96 -19.21
C HIS A 617 -8.18 6.68 -19.70
N LYS A 618 -7.60 7.58 -20.51
CA LYS A 618 -6.22 7.46 -20.99
C LYS A 618 -5.20 7.40 -19.84
N LEU A 619 -5.29 8.30 -18.86
CA LEU A 619 -4.37 8.33 -17.73
C LEU A 619 -4.49 7.07 -16.85
N LEU A 620 -5.70 6.54 -16.68
CA LEU A 620 -5.92 5.29 -15.96
C LEU A 620 -5.32 4.09 -16.72
N GLN A 621 -5.42 4.06 -18.05
CA GLN A 621 -4.75 3.04 -18.88
C GLN A 621 -3.22 3.14 -18.79
N GLU A 622 -2.67 4.36 -18.86
CA GLU A 622 -1.23 4.62 -18.71
C GLU A 622 -0.71 4.18 -17.32
N ALA A 623 -1.54 4.30 -16.27
CA ALA A 623 -1.21 3.80 -14.93
C ALA A 623 -1.21 2.26 -14.82
N GLY A 624 -1.67 1.54 -15.85
CA GLY A 624 -1.66 0.08 -15.93
C GLY A 624 -3.01 -0.62 -15.71
N LEU A 625 -4.13 0.12 -15.64
CA LEU A 625 -5.47 -0.46 -15.57
C LEU A 625 -5.93 -0.98 -16.93
N GLN A 626 -6.59 -2.14 -16.91
CA GLN A 626 -7.31 -2.66 -18.07
C GLN A 626 -8.75 -2.13 -18.02
N LEU A 627 -9.07 -1.23 -18.94
CA LEU A 627 -10.37 -0.59 -19.06
C LEU A 627 -11.03 -0.97 -20.38
N ASP A 628 -12.36 -0.85 -20.42
CA ASP A 628 -13.12 -1.05 -21.65
C ASP A 628 -12.85 0.09 -22.62
N ASP A 629 -13.17 -0.13 -23.90
CA ASP A 629 -12.99 0.89 -24.93
C ASP A 629 -13.85 2.14 -24.63
N PHE A 630 -13.24 3.32 -24.72
CA PHE A 630 -13.91 4.56 -24.31
C PHE A 630 -15.15 4.85 -25.16
N ASP A 631 -15.07 4.64 -26.47
CA ASP A 631 -16.18 4.97 -27.38
C ASP A 631 -17.36 4.03 -27.16
N LYS A 632 -17.11 2.76 -26.77
CA LYS A 632 -18.17 1.85 -26.30
C LYS A 632 -18.81 2.30 -25.00
N LEU A 633 -18.02 2.72 -24.02
CA LEU A 633 -18.53 3.24 -22.74
C LEU A 633 -19.39 4.50 -22.97
N PHE A 634 -18.96 5.38 -23.88
CA PHE A 634 -19.74 6.56 -24.26
C PHE A 634 -21.03 6.19 -25.00
N SER A 635 -20.96 5.26 -25.95
CA SER A 635 -22.14 4.76 -26.68
C SER A 635 -23.18 4.15 -25.73
N GLU A 636 -22.72 3.41 -24.71
CA GLU A 636 -23.59 2.86 -23.66
C GLU A 636 -24.22 3.97 -22.80
N ALA A 637 -23.44 4.95 -22.34
CA ALA A 637 -23.96 6.10 -21.60
C ALA A 637 -24.94 6.95 -22.41
N ASN A 638 -24.73 7.06 -23.72
CA ASN A 638 -25.57 7.76 -24.68
C ASN A 638 -26.80 6.93 -25.12
N GLU A 639 -26.94 5.69 -24.66
CA GLU A 639 -27.97 4.72 -25.09
C GLU A 639 -28.02 4.44 -26.60
N GLU A 640 -26.88 4.59 -27.28
CA GLU A 640 -26.74 4.40 -28.74
C GLU A 640 -26.51 2.93 -29.14
N VAL A 641 -26.29 2.04 -28.15
CA VAL A 641 -26.06 0.61 -28.41
C VAL A 641 -27.34 -0.12 -28.83
N THR A 642 -28.47 0.24 -28.23
CA THR A 642 -29.77 -0.42 -28.46
C THR A 642 -30.72 0.44 -29.30
N ALA A 643 -30.50 1.76 -29.34
CA ALA A 643 -31.32 2.70 -30.11
C ALA A 643 -30.60 3.16 -31.38
N SER A 644 -31.37 3.54 -32.42
CA SER A 644 -30.83 4.10 -33.66
C SER A 644 -30.29 5.53 -33.50
N CYS A 645 -30.66 6.21 -32.41
CA CYS A 645 -30.26 7.57 -32.09
C CYS A 645 -29.97 7.66 -30.58
N GLY A 646 -28.81 8.19 -30.21
CA GLY A 646 -28.46 8.40 -28.81
C GLY A 646 -29.18 9.60 -28.17
N LYS A 647 -29.15 9.67 -26.84
CA LYS A 647 -29.75 10.73 -26.03
C LYS A 647 -29.27 12.13 -26.39
N VAL A 648 -27.96 12.28 -26.65
CA VAL A 648 -27.38 13.57 -27.02
C VAL A 648 -28.00 14.08 -28.34
N THR A 649 -28.19 13.21 -29.33
CA THR A 649 -28.84 13.56 -30.60
C THR A 649 -30.30 13.97 -30.40
N LEU A 650 -31.04 13.21 -29.61
CA LEU A 650 -32.44 13.50 -29.32
C LEU A 650 -32.61 14.83 -28.58
N HIS A 651 -31.77 15.08 -27.56
CA HIS A 651 -31.79 16.34 -26.82
C HIS A 651 -31.42 17.53 -27.68
N CYS A 652 -30.38 17.41 -28.52
CA CYS A 652 -30.04 18.44 -29.51
C CYS A 652 -31.22 18.75 -30.44
N PHE A 653 -31.92 17.72 -30.94
CA PHE A 653 -33.11 17.93 -31.78
C PHE A 653 -34.23 18.66 -31.02
N TRP A 654 -34.58 18.20 -29.81
CA TRP A 654 -35.64 18.80 -29.02
C TRP A 654 -35.33 20.25 -28.65
N GLU A 655 -34.12 20.55 -28.21
CA GLU A 655 -33.72 21.92 -27.87
C GLU A 655 -33.62 22.82 -29.11
N LEU A 656 -33.18 22.28 -30.26
CA LEU A 656 -33.20 23.03 -31.52
C LEU A 656 -34.62 23.39 -31.93
N GLN A 657 -35.56 22.44 -31.84
CA GLN A 657 -36.92 22.61 -32.31
C GLN A 657 -37.81 23.40 -31.34
N LEU A 658 -37.67 23.17 -30.03
CA LEU A 658 -38.56 23.71 -28.99
C LEU A 658 -38.04 25.00 -28.33
N ASP A 659 -36.72 25.19 -28.20
CA ASP A 659 -36.14 26.42 -27.62
C ASP A 659 -35.50 27.30 -28.71
N PHE A 660 -34.52 26.78 -29.45
CA PHE A 660 -33.68 27.56 -30.35
C PHE A 660 -34.46 28.24 -31.50
N VAL A 661 -35.16 27.44 -32.31
CA VAL A 661 -35.94 27.90 -33.47
C VAL A 661 -36.95 28.98 -33.09
N PRO A 662 -37.79 28.78 -32.04
CA PRO A 662 -38.75 29.80 -31.64
C PRO A 662 -38.12 30.98 -30.90
N HIS A 663 -37.09 30.84 -30.06
CA HIS A 663 -36.70 31.92 -29.13
C HIS A 663 -35.49 32.77 -29.55
N TYR A 664 -34.69 32.34 -30.52
CA TYR A 664 -33.43 33.02 -30.85
C TYR A 664 -33.54 33.97 -32.05
N CYS A 665 -32.70 35.01 -32.06
CA CYS A 665 -32.54 35.93 -33.18
C CYS A 665 -31.12 35.86 -33.73
N TYR A 666 -31.00 35.66 -35.04
CA TYR A 666 -29.71 35.65 -35.73
C TYR A 666 -29.20 37.06 -36.01
N ASN A 667 -27.92 37.30 -35.71
CA ASN A 667 -27.18 38.48 -36.13
C ASN A 667 -26.10 38.08 -37.13
N SER A 668 -26.32 38.43 -38.40
CA SER A 668 -25.41 38.09 -39.50
C SER A 668 -24.06 38.82 -39.42
N SER A 669 -23.98 39.98 -38.76
CA SER A 669 -22.72 40.71 -38.61
C SER A 669 -21.77 40.03 -37.63
N THR A 670 -22.29 39.34 -36.62
CA THR A 670 -21.49 38.63 -35.61
C THR A 670 -21.46 37.12 -35.81
N GLY A 671 -22.34 36.58 -36.67
CA GLY A 671 -22.51 35.15 -36.87
C GLY A 671 -23.06 34.44 -35.62
N ARG A 672 -23.87 35.13 -34.80
CA ARG A 672 -24.35 34.61 -33.51
C ARG A 672 -25.86 34.76 -33.37
N PHE A 673 -26.46 33.80 -32.69
CA PHE A 673 -27.83 33.83 -32.22
C PHE A 673 -27.89 34.27 -30.77
N VAL A 674 -28.86 35.12 -30.43
CA VAL A 674 -29.13 35.58 -29.06
C VAL A 674 -30.60 35.39 -28.72
N LYS A 675 -30.92 35.08 -27.46
CA LYS A 675 -32.32 34.94 -27.03
C LYS A 675 -33.06 36.26 -27.21
N SER A 676 -34.22 36.20 -27.86
CA SER A 676 -35.09 37.34 -28.08
C SER A 676 -35.76 37.76 -26.78
N THR A 677 -35.71 39.06 -26.43
CA THR A 677 -36.52 39.63 -25.35
C THR A 677 -37.98 39.83 -25.74
N LEU A 678 -38.32 39.63 -27.02
CA LEU A 678 -39.63 39.83 -27.62
C LEU A 678 -40.22 38.51 -28.14
N SER A 679 -39.70 37.35 -27.73
CA SER A 679 -40.28 36.07 -28.13
C SER A 679 -41.72 36.01 -27.60
N MET A 680 -42.68 35.84 -28.51
CA MET A 680 -44.11 35.74 -28.17
C MET A 680 -44.60 34.28 -28.17
N ALA A 681 -43.68 33.32 -28.36
CA ALA A 681 -43.94 31.91 -28.10
C ALA A 681 -44.27 31.74 -26.60
N SER A 682 -45.43 31.16 -26.31
CA SER A 682 -46.04 31.11 -24.97
C SER A 682 -45.49 30.00 -24.07
N GLU A 683 -44.68 29.08 -24.59
CA GLU A 683 -44.31 27.85 -23.90
C GLU A 683 -42.86 27.89 -23.42
N SER A 684 -42.67 27.95 -22.10
CA SER A 684 -41.38 27.65 -21.50
C SER A 684 -41.11 26.15 -21.62
N VAL A 685 -39.99 25.76 -22.21
CA VAL A 685 -39.55 24.36 -22.26
C VAL A 685 -39.29 23.86 -20.84
N GLU A 686 -40.13 22.95 -20.34
CA GLU A 686 -39.90 22.26 -19.08
C GLU A 686 -38.75 21.27 -19.24
N ARG A 687 -37.71 21.43 -18.43
CA ARG A 687 -36.52 20.57 -18.45
C ARG A 687 -36.47 19.69 -17.20
N ALA A 688 -35.92 18.49 -17.36
CA ALA A 688 -35.70 17.60 -16.24
C ALA A 688 -34.74 18.26 -15.23
N PRO A 689 -35.07 18.28 -13.93
CA PRO A 689 -34.19 18.86 -12.92
C PRO A 689 -32.94 18.00 -12.73
N PHE A 690 -31.77 18.65 -12.69
CA PHE A 690 -30.52 17.96 -12.34
C PHE A 690 -30.44 17.71 -10.82
N PRO A 691 -30.03 16.50 -10.38
CA PRO A 691 -29.90 16.19 -8.95
C PRO A 691 -28.91 17.10 -8.23
N LYS A 692 -29.30 17.65 -7.07
CA LYS A 692 -28.44 18.55 -6.27
C LYS A 692 -27.32 17.82 -5.51
N ASP A 693 -27.50 16.54 -5.22
CA ASP A 693 -26.57 15.72 -4.41
C ASP A 693 -25.55 14.95 -5.25
N MET A 694 -25.23 15.45 -6.45
CA MET A 694 -24.28 14.79 -7.36
C MET A 694 -22.86 14.86 -6.81
N GLN A 695 -22.11 13.76 -6.90
CA GLN A 695 -20.72 13.70 -6.44
C GLN A 695 -19.81 14.52 -7.37
N ASP A 696 -19.05 15.47 -6.81
CA ASP A 696 -18.15 16.35 -7.56
C ASP A 696 -17.12 15.58 -8.43
N GLU A 697 -16.72 14.40 -7.96
CA GLU A 697 -15.77 13.49 -8.62
C GLU A 697 -16.29 12.99 -9.98
N LEU A 698 -17.60 12.97 -10.20
CA LEU A 698 -18.20 12.53 -11.46
C LEU A 698 -18.25 13.65 -12.52
N LEU A 699 -18.05 14.92 -12.12
CA LEU A 699 -18.02 16.09 -13.01
C LEU A 699 -16.59 16.47 -13.39
N PHE A 700 -16.06 17.61 -12.94
CA PHE A 700 -14.67 18.04 -13.19
C PHE A 700 -13.71 17.64 -12.05
N GLY A 701 -14.08 16.65 -11.24
CA GLY A 701 -13.20 15.99 -10.26
C GLY A 701 -13.32 16.53 -8.83
N ASN A 702 -13.44 17.84 -8.63
CA ASN A 702 -13.68 18.42 -7.30
C ASN A 702 -14.43 19.77 -7.37
N ALA A 703 -14.97 20.22 -6.23
CA ALA A 703 -15.73 21.46 -6.11
C ALA A 703 -15.02 22.72 -6.66
N ARG A 704 -13.68 22.80 -6.54
CA ARG A 704 -12.91 23.97 -7.04
C ARG A 704 -12.83 23.97 -8.56
N LEU A 705 -12.57 22.81 -9.15
CA LEU A 705 -12.54 22.64 -10.61
C LEU A 705 -13.94 22.78 -11.20
N ASN A 706 -14.98 22.25 -10.56
CA ASN A 706 -16.37 22.46 -10.98
C ASN A 706 -16.72 23.96 -11.08
N LYS A 707 -16.31 24.76 -10.08
CA LYS A 707 -16.48 26.23 -10.13
C LYS A 707 -15.64 26.90 -11.21
N ALA A 708 -14.41 26.45 -11.40
CA ALA A 708 -13.50 27.00 -12.40
C ALA A 708 -14.02 26.76 -13.83
N PHE A 709 -14.38 25.52 -14.15
CA PHE A 709 -14.99 25.16 -15.43
C PHE A 709 -16.33 25.85 -15.61
N GLY A 710 -17.18 25.92 -14.58
CA GLY A 710 -18.43 26.68 -14.65
C GLY A 710 -18.24 28.16 -15.00
N ALA A 711 -17.19 28.81 -14.48
CA ALA A 711 -16.89 30.20 -14.82
C ALA A 711 -16.37 30.38 -16.26
N VAL A 712 -15.58 29.43 -16.77
CA VAL A 712 -15.07 29.46 -18.15
C VAL A 712 -16.18 29.15 -19.14
N LEU A 713 -16.97 28.12 -18.87
CA LEU A 713 -18.03 27.63 -19.74
C LEU A 713 -19.24 28.57 -19.75
N GLY A 714 -19.51 29.27 -18.65
CA GLY A 714 -20.58 30.27 -18.58
C GLY A 714 -20.44 31.46 -19.55
N LEU A 715 -19.28 31.61 -20.20
CA LEU A 715 -19.09 32.57 -21.30
C LEU A 715 -19.88 32.18 -22.56
N TYR A 716 -20.32 30.93 -22.67
CA TYR A 716 -21.02 30.37 -23.82
C TYR A 716 -22.54 30.25 -23.63
N ASP A 717 -23.08 30.57 -22.46
CA ASP A 717 -24.51 30.39 -22.13
C ASP A 717 -25.43 31.45 -22.78
N ARG A 718 -24.86 32.59 -23.20
CA ARG A 718 -25.66 33.77 -23.61
C ARG A 718 -25.86 33.90 -25.12
N PHE A 719 -25.29 33.00 -25.91
CA PHE A 719 -25.40 33.00 -27.36
C PHE A 719 -25.26 31.58 -27.91
N VAL A 720 -25.68 31.37 -29.15
CA VAL A 720 -25.36 30.16 -29.94
C VAL A 720 -24.64 30.60 -31.21
N GLY A 721 -23.53 29.96 -31.56
CA GLY A 721 -22.75 30.33 -32.74
C GLY A 721 -21.80 29.23 -33.19
N PRO A 722 -20.76 29.55 -33.98
CA PRO A 722 -19.81 28.57 -34.50
C PRO A 722 -19.25 27.57 -33.48
N PRO A 723 -18.84 27.95 -32.25
CA PRO A 723 -18.32 26.97 -31.29
C PRO A 723 -19.36 25.92 -30.89
N HIS A 724 -20.63 26.30 -30.75
CA HIS A 724 -21.72 25.37 -30.41
C HIS A 724 -22.01 24.41 -31.56
N PHE A 725 -22.09 24.92 -32.80
CA PHE A 725 -22.29 24.07 -33.98
C PHE A 725 -21.11 23.13 -34.24
N SER A 726 -19.87 23.56 -34.01
CA SER A 726 -18.71 22.67 -34.09
C SER A 726 -18.74 21.56 -33.01
N ALA A 727 -19.11 21.89 -31.76
CA ALA A 727 -19.27 20.88 -30.71
C ALA A 727 -20.39 19.88 -31.04
N MET A 728 -21.51 20.37 -31.59
CA MET A 728 -22.59 19.53 -32.10
C MET A 728 -22.08 18.57 -33.19
N CYS A 729 -21.34 19.07 -34.19
CA CYS A 729 -20.83 18.22 -35.27
C CYS A 729 -19.95 17.07 -34.75
N ARG A 730 -19.04 17.35 -33.80
CA ARG A 730 -18.18 16.33 -33.18
C ARG A 730 -18.93 15.26 -32.42
N LEU A 731 -19.94 15.66 -31.65
CA LEU A 731 -20.68 14.74 -30.79
C LEU A 731 -21.73 13.92 -31.55
N LEU A 732 -22.33 14.48 -32.60
CA LEU A 732 -23.41 13.86 -33.35
C LEU A 732 -22.91 12.96 -34.49
N GLY A 733 -21.77 13.33 -35.09
CA GLY A 733 -21.27 12.73 -36.33
C GLY A 733 -22.28 12.83 -37.48
N TYR A 734 -21.96 12.20 -38.62
CA TYR A 734 -22.81 12.25 -39.81
C TYR A 734 -24.22 11.71 -39.59
N ASN A 735 -24.38 10.62 -38.83
CA ASN A 735 -25.67 9.98 -38.61
C ASN A 735 -26.61 10.87 -37.77
N GLY A 736 -26.09 11.45 -36.67
CA GLY A 736 -26.84 12.37 -35.84
C GLY A 736 -27.22 13.64 -36.58
N ILE A 737 -26.27 14.25 -37.31
CA ILE A 737 -26.53 15.44 -38.14
C ILE A 737 -27.60 15.15 -39.20
N GLY A 738 -27.48 14.03 -39.92
CA GLY A 738 -28.44 13.64 -40.95
C GLY A 738 -29.86 13.45 -40.39
N THR A 739 -29.97 12.85 -39.21
CA THR A 739 -31.26 12.68 -38.51
C THR A 739 -31.87 14.02 -38.12
N ILE A 740 -31.10 14.91 -37.49
CA ILE A 740 -31.57 16.24 -37.08
C ILE A 740 -32.03 17.05 -38.29
N VAL A 741 -31.23 17.12 -39.35
CA VAL A 741 -31.59 17.86 -40.58
C VAL A 741 -32.86 17.30 -41.21
N SER A 742 -33.01 15.97 -41.26
CA SER A 742 -34.23 15.33 -41.80
C SER A 742 -35.49 15.72 -41.03
N GLU A 743 -35.44 15.67 -39.70
CA GLU A 743 -36.58 16.02 -38.85
C GLU A 743 -36.87 17.53 -38.86
N MET A 744 -35.84 18.38 -38.85
CA MET A 744 -36.02 19.83 -38.99
C MET A 744 -36.66 20.21 -40.34
N LEU A 745 -36.30 19.53 -41.42
CA LEU A 745 -36.94 19.74 -42.73
C LEU A 745 -38.43 19.34 -42.73
N LYS A 746 -38.79 18.25 -42.04
CA LYS A 746 -40.20 17.86 -41.86
C LYS A 746 -40.95 18.92 -41.05
N ALA A 747 -40.36 19.45 -39.99
CA ALA A 747 -40.95 20.51 -39.18
C ALA A 747 -41.17 21.80 -39.99
N VAL A 748 -40.18 22.22 -40.80
CA VAL A 748 -40.31 23.37 -41.71
C VAL A 748 -41.42 23.17 -42.73
N ARG A 749 -41.55 21.97 -43.29
CA ARG A 749 -42.64 21.67 -44.23
C ARG A 749 -44.00 21.83 -43.55
N GLY A 750 -44.16 21.33 -42.33
CA GLY A 750 -45.37 21.53 -41.53
C GLY A 750 -45.68 23.02 -41.29
N LEU A 751 -44.66 23.82 -40.95
CA LEU A 751 -44.79 25.26 -40.74
C LEU A 751 -45.21 26.01 -42.02
N LEU A 752 -44.64 25.63 -43.17
CA LEU A 752 -44.96 26.23 -44.47
C LEU A 752 -46.39 25.88 -44.91
N ASP A 753 -46.72 24.59 -44.92
CA ASP A 753 -47.98 24.08 -45.47
C ASP A 753 -49.19 24.49 -44.60
N ASN A 754 -49.04 24.48 -43.28
CA ASN A 754 -50.16 24.68 -42.36
C ASN A 754 -50.29 26.13 -41.86
N THR A 755 -49.19 26.77 -41.47
CA THR A 755 -49.23 28.06 -40.76
C THR A 755 -48.95 29.23 -41.71
N LEU A 756 -47.77 29.25 -42.34
CA LEU A 756 -47.35 30.37 -43.20
C LEU A 756 -48.25 30.51 -44.43
N CYS A 757 -48.61 29.40 -45.09
CA CYS A 757 -49.50 29.45 -46.26
C CYS A 757 -50.87 30.06 -45.92
N ALA A 758 -51.46 29.67 -44.77
CA ALA A 758 -52.73 30.22 -44.31
C ALA A 758 -52.66 31.74 -44.09
N TYR A 759 -51.64 32.20 -43.34
CA TYR A 759 -51.43 33.63 -43.12
C TYR A 759 -51.11 34.40 -44.40
N LEU A 760 -50.35 33.83 -45.33
CA LEU A 760 -50.05 34.49 -46.61
C LEU A 760 -51.30 34.64 -47.49
N ILE A 761 -52.19 33.64 -47.50
CA ILE A 761 -53.48 33.73 -48.20
C ILE A 761 -54.34 34.84 -47.56
N GLU A 762 -54.35 34.95 -46.23
CA GLU A 762 -55.08 36.00 -45.51
C GLU A 762 -54.51 37.39 -45.78
N LEU A 763 -53.20 37.59 -45.61
CA LEU A 763 -52.52 38.86 -45.88
C LEU A 763 -52.67 39.29 -47.36
N ARG A 764 -52.72 38.34 -48.30
CA ARG A 764 -52.98 38.62 -49.72
C ARG A 764 -54.37 39.20 -49.95
N LYS A 765 -55.39 38.79 -49.17
CA LYS A 765 -56.74 39.37 -49.26
C LYS A 765 -56.77 40.82 -48.73
N LEU A 766 -55.88 41.15 -47.79
CA LEU A 766 -55.75 42.48 -47.20
C LEU A 766 -54.85 43.44 -47.99
N MET A 767 -54.02 42.90 -48.90
CA MET A 767 -53.19 43.71 -49.80
C MET A 767 -54.04 44.55 -50.77
N PRO A 768 -53.66 45.82 -51.02
CA PRO A 768 -54.33 46.64 -52.01
C PRO A 768 -54.17 46.03 -53.41
N LYS A 769 -55.25 46.05 -54.22
CA LYS A 769 -55.25 45.51 -55.59
C LYS A 769 -54.22 46.20 -56.49
N GLU A 770 -54.00 47.49 -56.28
CA GLU A 770 -52.95 48.28 -56.94
C GLU A 770 -52.29 49.22 -55.93
N CYS A 771 -50.95 49.19 -55.85
CA CYS A 771 -50.16 50.14 -55.06
C CYS A 771 -49.07 50.75 -55.95
N LYS A 772 -49.39 51.87 -56.61
CA LYS A 772 -48.47 52.54 -57.55
C LYS A 772 -47.30 53.20 -56.81
N LEU A 773 -46.10 53.12 -57.39
CA LEU A 773 -44.93 53.88 -56.95
C LEU A 773 -45.12 55.35 -57.34
N GLN A 774 -45.23 56.23 -56.34
CA GLN A 774 -45.47 57.64 -56.58
C GLN A 774 -44.23 58.34 -57.13
N ARG A 775 -44.45 59.36 -57.99
CA ARG A 775 -43.36 60.16 -58.55
C ARG A 775 -42.70 61.01 -57.47
N PHE A 776 -41.44 61.41 -57.69
CA PHE A 776 -40.68 62.22 -56.73
C PHE A 776 -41.36 63.57 -56.40
N ASP A 777 -42.22 64.07 -57.30
CA ASP A 777 -43.01 65.30 -57.14
C ASP A 777 -43.89 65.31 -55.87
N TYR A 778 -44.26 64.13 -55.36
CA TYR A 778 -45.11 63.98 -54.17
C TYR A 778 -44.38 64.22 -52.84
N THR A 779 -43.05 64.42 -52.85
CA THR A 779 -42.17 64.58 -51.68
C THR A 779 -42.16 63.39 -50.73
N SER A 780 -41.11 63.22 -49.91
CA SER A 780 -41.00 62.06 -49.01
C SER A 780 -42.15 61.95 -47.99
N PRO A 781 -42.70 63.03 -47.39
CA PRO A 781 -43.84 62.91 -46.47
C PRO A 781 -45.13 62.50 -47.19
N GLY A 782 -45.36 62.99 -48.41
CA GLY A 782 -46.54 62.63 -49.20
C GLY A 782 -46.49 61.17 -49.67
N ILE A 783 -45.32 60.69 -50.07
CA ILE A 783 -45.08 59.28 -50.42
C ILE A 783 -45.28 58.37 -49.19
N LEU A 784 -44.74 58.76 -48.03
CA LEU A 784 -44.93 58.01 -46.78
C LEU A 784 -46.40 57.96 -46.38
N GLY A 785 -47.12 59.09 -46.43
CA GLY A 785 -48.55 59.17 -46.13
C GLY A 785 -49.39 58.28 -47.05
N TYR A 786 -49.06 58.24 -48.35
CA TYR A 786 -49.68 57.34 -49.31
C TYR A 786 -49.49 55.86 -48.94
N TYR A 787 -48.25 55.43 -48.62
CA TYR A 787 -48.01 54.04 -48.22
C TYR A 787 -48.63 53.69 -46.87
N CYS A 788 -48.60 54.60 -45.89
CA CYS A 788 -49.27 54.39 -44.60
C CYS A 788 -50.78 54.20 -44.77
N ALA A 789 -51.42 54.92 -45.69
CA ALA A 789 -52.85 54.75 -45.98
C ALA A 789 -53.14 53.43 -46.72
N GLN A 790 -52.37 53.12 -47.76
CA GLN A 790 -52.58 51.92 -48.60
C GLN A 790 -52.29 50.61 -47.86
N LEU A 791 -51.28 50.59 -46.98
CA LEU A 791 -50.84 49.40 -46.26
C LEU A 791 -51.42 49.30 -44.84
N ARG A 792 -52.28 50.23 -44.42
CA ARG A 792 -52.92 50.24 -43.10
C ARG A 792 -53.58 48.91 -42.71
N PRO A 793 -54.34 48.22 -43.60
CA PRO A 793 -54.97 46.95 -43.26
C PRO A 793 -53.98 45.84 -42.87
N ILE A 794 -52.76 45.89 -43.42
CA ILE A 794 -51.69 44.93 -43.11
C ILE A 794 -51.00 45.34 -41.82
N VAL A 795 -50.63 46.61 -41.70
CA VAL A 795 -49.92 47.12 -40.50
C VAL A 795 -50.77 46.98 -39.24
N ALA A 796 -52.11 47.07 -39.37
CA ALA A 796 -53.05 46.90 -38.27
C ALA A 796 -53.49 45.45 -38.02
N HIS A 797 -52.95 44.47 -38.75
CA HIS A 797 -53.30 43.07 -38.55
C HIS A 797 -52.82 42.59 -37.18
N PRO A 798 -53.72 42.04 -36.33
CA PRO A 798 -53.40 41.72 -34.93
C PRO A 798 -52.26 40.69 -34.83
N ASP A 799 -52.26 39.68 -35.70
CA ASP A 799 -51.32 38.56 -35.59
C ASP A 799 -50.02 38.76 -36.40
N LEU A 800 -49.83 39.93 -37.01
CA LEU A 800 -48.68 40.16 -37.89
C LEU A 800 -47.35 40.01 -37.15
N ARG A 801 -47.28 40.48 -35.90
CA ARG A 801 -46.07 40.41 -35.08
C ARG A 801 -45.97 39.14 -34.24
N THR A 802 -47.10 38.66 -33.70
CA THR A 802 -47.16 37.49 -32.80
C THR A 802 -47.01 36.17 -33.54
N GLU A 803 -47.64 36.03 -34.71
CA GLU A 803 -47.73 34.75 -35.42
C GLU A 803 -46.99 34.78 -36.75
N VAL A 804 -47.22 35.81 -37.58
CA VAL A 804 -46.64 35.85 -38.93
C VAL A 804 -45.11 36.04 -38.88
N PHE A 805 -44.62 37.07 -38.18
CA PHE A 805 -43.19 37.28 -38.01
C PHE A 805 -42.51 36.20 -37.17
N GLN A 806 -43.25 35.58 -36.25
CA GLN A 806 -42.78 34.43 -35.49
C GLN A 806 -42.53 33.22 -36.40
N ALA A 807 -43.51 32.86 -37.24
CA ALA A 807 -43.38 31.76 -38.18
C ALA A 807 -42.27 32.02 -39.23
N PHE A 808 -42.11 33.25 -39.72
CA PHE A 808 -40.97 33.60 -40.59
C PHE A 808 -39.63 33.51 -39.86
N ARG A 809 -39.57 33.88 -38.57
CA ARG A 809 -38.37 33.72 -37.75
C ARG A 809 -38.02 32.24 -37.59
N GLU A 810 -38.99 31.41 -37.24
CA GLU A 810 -38.78 29.97 -37.07
C GLU A 810 -38.32 29.29 -38.35
N PHE A 811 -38.94 29.64 -39.48
CA PHE A 811 -38.51 29.20 -40.79
C PHE A 811 -37.05 29.62 -41.08
N GLY A 812 -36.73 30.90 -40.87
CA GLY A 812 -35.40 31.43 -41.09
C GLY A 812 -34.34 30.79 -40.18
N ASN A 813 -34.64 30.65 -38.88
CA ASN A 813 -33.75 30.03 -37.90
C ASN A 813 -33.47 28.57 -38.24
N THR A 814 -34.47 27.82 -38.74
CA THR A 814 -34.27 26.42 -39.13
C THR A 814 -33.31 26.31 -40.32
N VAL A 815 -33.53 27.12 -41.37
CA VAL A 815 -32.64 27.15 -42.55
C VAL A 815 -31.23 27.57 -42.14
N LEU A 816 -31.10 28.58 -41.28
CA LEU A 816 -29.80 29.05 -40.79
C LEU A 816 -29.11 28.01 -39.90
N ALA A 817 -29.84 27.25 -39.08
CA ALA A 817 -29.27 26.16 -38.28
C ALA A 817 -28.65 25.08 -39.19
N CYS A 818 -29.37 24.65 -40.23
CA CYS A 818 -28.83 23.71 -41.21
C CYS A 818 -27.58 24.26 -41.91
N LEU A 819 -27.61 25.52 -42.34
CA LEU A 819 -26.46 26.18 -42.97
C LEU A 819 -25.24 26.26 -42.05
N MET A 820 -25.44 26.66 -40.78
CA MET A 820 -24.36 26.75 -39.80
C MET A 820 -23.78 25.37 -39.47
N MET A 821 -24.63 24.35 -39.35
CA MET A 821 -24.20 22.96 -39.14
C MET A 821 -23.35 22.45 -40.31
N GLU A 822 -23.78 22.68 -41.55
CA GLU A 822 -23.03 22.30 -42.76
C GLU A 822 -21.68 23.03 -42.86
N GLN A 823 -21.65 24.32 -42.55
CA GLN A 823 -20.42 25.09 -42.51
C GLN A 823 -19.44 24.56 -41.45
N SER A 824 -19.93 24.26 -40.25
CA SER A 824 -19.11 23.67 -39.19
C SER A 824 -18.60 22.28 -39.57
N LEU A 825 -19.43 21.43 -40.18
CA LEU A 825 -19.02 20.11 -40.67
C LEU A 825 -17.93 20.21 -41.74
N THR A 826 -18.08 21.15 -42.69
CA THR A 826 -17.06 21.39 -43.73
C THR A 826 -15.72 21.77 -43.13
N VAL A 827 -15.72 22.58 -42.06
CA VAL A 827 -14.49 22.97 -41.36
C VAL A 827 -13.82 21.76 -40.69
N GLU A 828 -14.60 20.86 -40.10
CA GLU A 828 -14.07 19.61 -39.53
C GLU A 828 -13.46 18.70 -40.57
N GLU A 829 -14.19 18.43 -41.66
CA GLU A 829 -13.71 17.57 -42.76
C GLU A 829 -12.39 18.09 -43.34
N VAL A 830 -12.28 19.41 -43.54
CA VAL A 830 -11.04 20.03 -44.03
C VAL A 830 -9.89 19.86 -43.02
N CYS A 831 -10.16 19.93 -41.72
CA CYS A 831 -9.16 19.66 -40.69
C CYS A 831 -8.71 18.19 -40.71
N ASP A 832 -9.64 17.26 -40.86
CA ASP A 832 -9.33 15.82 -40.94
C ASP A 832 -8.51 15.51 -42.20
N LEU A 833 -8.90 16.06 -43.35
CA LEU A 833 -8.17 15.91 -44.61
C LEU A 833 -6.74 16.47 -44.51
N LYS A 834 -6.53 17.57 -43.78
CA LYS A 834 -5.18 18.12 -43.55
C LYS A 834 -4.31 17.18 -42.72
N HIS A 835 -4.85 16.52 -41.70
CA HIS A 835 -4.12 15.53 -40.93
C HIS A 835 -3.87 14.24 -41.75
N ALA A 836 -4.84 13.83 -42.57
CA ALA A 836 -4.72 12.66 -43.44
C ALA A 836 -3.76 12.87 -44.61
N ALA A 837 -3.55 14.11 -45.07
CA ALA A 837 -2.74 14.45 -46.24
C ALA A 837 -1.32 13.84 -46.19
N ALA A 838 -0.70 13.79 -45.01
CA ALA A 838 0.63 13.19 -44.84
C ALA A 838 0.64 11.67 -45.10
N PHE A 839 -0.44 10.97 -44.77
CA PHE A 839 -0.60 9.53 -44.97
C PHE A 839 -1.18 9.17 -46.34
N GLN A 840 -1.81 10.14 -47.01
CA GLN A 840 -2.37 10.02 -48.36
C GLN A 840 -1.43 10.60 -49.44
N GLU A 841 -0.15 10.84 -49.10
CA GLU A 841 0.88 11.37 -50.00
C GLU A 841 0.53 12.71 -50.67
N THR A 842 -0.35 13.50 -50.04
CA THR A 842 -0.77 14.80 -50.54
C THR A 842 0.16 15.88 -49.97
N ILE A 843 1.20 16.21 -50.73
CA ILE A 843 2.21 17.19 -50.32
C ILE A 843 1.81 18.59 -50.81
N PRO A 844 1.85 19.63 -49.95
CA PRO A 844 1.63 21.00 -50.40
C PRO A 844 2.68 21.42 -51.43
N LYS A 845 2.31 22.30 -52.37
CA LYS A 845 3.22 22.75 -53.43
C LYS A 845 4.52 23.31 -52.82
N PRO A 846 5.69 22.70 -53.10
CA PRO A 846 6.94 23.19 -52.57
C PRO A 846 7.31 24.52 -53.22
N PHE A 847 7.98 25.38 -52.46
CA PHE A 847 8.55 26.59 -53.01
C PHE A 847 9.67 26.23 -54.00
N VAL A 848 9.52 26.64 -55.26
CA VAL A 848 10.57 26.50 -56.28
C VAL A 848 11.25 27.86 -56.44
N PRO A 849 12.50 28.03 -55.94
CA PRO A 849 13.22 29.27 -56.16
C PRO A 849 13.46 29.49 -57.66
N PRO A 850 13.47 30.75 -58.14
CA PRO A 850 13.75 31.05 -59.54
C PRO A 850 15.14 30.49 -59.93
N PRO A 851 15.30 29.99 -61.17
CA PRO A 851 16.58 29.49 -61.62
C PRO A 851 17.63 30.59 -61.48
N LYS A 852 18.71 30.32 -60.73
CA LYS A 852 19.86 31.23 -60.65
C LYS A 852 20.39 31.42 -62.08
N GLU A 853 20.29 32.64 -62.61
CA GLU A 853 20.91 33.01 -63.88
C GLU A 853 22.42 32.72 -63.77
N LYS A 854 22.86 31.62 -64.37
CA LYS A 854 24.26 31.43 -64.71
C LYS A 854 24.53 32.29 -65.92
N GLY A 855 25.33 33.34 -65.73
CA GLY A 855 25.86 34.15 -66.81
C GLY A 855 26.55 33.31 -67.90
N ASP A 856 26.36 33.76 -69.13
CA ASP A 856 27.08 33.48 -70.37
C ASP A 856 27.80 32.13 -70.53
N ARG A 857 27.26 31.31 -71.44
CA ARG A 857 27.99 30.79 -72.61
C ARG A 857 27.02 30.17 -73.63
N SER A 858 26.78 30.96 -74.67
CA SER A 858 26.63 30.58 -76.09
C SER A 858 26.47 29.09 -76.48
N GLY A 859 25.44 28.81 -77.28
CA GLY A 859 25.64 28.08 -78.54
C GLY A 859 25.04 26.68 -78.70
N GLN A 860 23.87 26.65 -79.35
CA GLN A 860 23.47 25.74 -80.44
C GLN A 860 23.11 24.24 -80.22
N SER A 861 21.81 24.00 -80.48
CA SER A 861 21.17 22.95 -81.31
C SER A 861 21.16 21.47 -80.88
N CYS A 862 19.98 20.99 -80.51
CA CYS A 862 19.07 20.12 -81.30
C CYS A 862 17.83 19.87 -80.40
N GLY A 863 16.57 20.11 -80.77
CA GLY A 863 15.94 19.87 -82.06
C GLY A 863 15.17 18.54 -81.95
N ASP A 864 13.85 18.62 -81.71
CA ASP A 864 12.75 17.68 -82.10
C ASP A 864 11.62 17.70 -81.05
N ILE A 865 10.55 18.50 -81.24
CA ILE A 865 9.30 18.18 -81.98
C ILE A 865 8.53 17.05 -81.24
N GLU A 866 7.39 17.29 -80.57
CA GLU A 866 6.06 17.46 -81.18
C GLU A 866 5.05 17.97 -80.11
N LYS A 867 4.40 19.14 -80.28
CA LYS A 867 2.95 19.34 -80.59
C LYS A 867 2.03 18.29 -79.92
N LYS A 868 0.94 18.59 -79.20
CA LYS A 868 0.00 19.71 -79.19
C LYS A 868 -0.91 19.58 -77.93
N ARG A 869 -1.20 20.73 -77.32
CA ARG A 869 -2.37 21.11 -76.48
C ARG A 869 -3.73 20.73 -77.14
N PRO A 870 -4.94 20.92 -76.52
CA PRO A 870 -5.25 21.80 -75.38
C PRO A 870 -6.32 21.31 -74.36
N ALA A 871 -6.45 22.11 -73.32
CA ALA A 871 -7.61 22.25 -72.45
C ALA A 871 -8.91 22.62 -73.21
N ALA A 872 -10.06 22.22 -72.66
CA ALA A 872 -11.14 23.10 -72.17
C ALA A 872 -12.51 22.38 -72.14
N ARG A 873 -13.04 22.14 -70.94
CA ARG A 873 -14.21 22.86 -70.40
C ARG A 873 -14.38 22.54 -68.93
#